data_AF-A0A800DAK4-F1
#
_entry.id   AF-A0A800DAK4-F1
#
_cell.length_a   1.000
_cell.length_b   1.000
_cell.length_c   1.000
_cell.angle_alpha   90.00
_cell.angle_beta   90.00
_cell.angle_gamma   90.00
#
_symmetry.space_group_name_H-M   'P 1'
#
loop_
_entity.id
_entity.type
_entity.pdbx_description
1 polymer ?
#
loop_
_entity_poly.entity_id
_entity_poly.type
_entity_poly.pdbx_seq_one_letter_code
_entity_poly.pdbx_strand_id
1 'polypeptide(L)'
;MAEIKAVIFDLDGVLADTAEYHYRAWKRLADELGVPFDRRRNESLRGVSRRRSLELLLDGRPATEEQMQEWMARKNGYYRELIGRLTPRDLLPGALDLLKACRKAGLKVAVASVSRNASAVVARLGLDPLLDALIDGHVNVPPKPAPDLFLKAAEALDVSPEACVVVEDATAGVEAARAAGMRVVGIGPANRVGEADLVVPGIAHLTLDAILHLRYPRNWHIIETSFDPARLHHKETVFTIGNGYLGTRGTFEEGYPGDRPATLIHRLFNAHPMVHTELVNLPNWLPIDLLVDGERFRMDRGEILAYRRDLDLRTGLLTRRVRWRSPAGRTVDIHIERFASLAKPRLAAIRYQVTPLDFEGEIELRAGLDGYAFNPELYHWEPIDQGAVNTQTVFLRMRTRQSRIEVCLACHLTVASEGEPTYTYRDCENQPAITMRVHTRPGETVRADKLVAIATSLETDTVQPTALSVLQAAVVSGYDLLRAESDAAWAQEWAACDVTIEGDDEADLALRYSLFQLLIAVPRHTDRASIPAKTLSGFGYRGHVFWDTDIFVLPFFTYTRPELARNLLMYRYHTLEGARRKAKAHGYEGAMYAWESADTGDETTPRWVSGPDGELIRIWCGDIEHHISADVAYAVMQYWQTTGDDDFMRDYGAEIVLDTARFWGSRAEWNEEQGRYEIHDVIGPDEYHEHVDNNSFTNRMARWNLEAALEVLSWLQRTAPEDVKQETEGAVRGRILPAVRPGDHPAHQEGGPGSR
;
A
#
# COMPACT_ATOMS: atom_id res chain seq x y z
N MET A 1 -14.51 -18.23 -5.81
CA MET A 1 -14.35 -18.71 -4.41
C MET A 1 -14.73 -20.17 -4.29
N ALA A 2 -14.03 -20.94 -3.45
CA ALA A 2 -14.43 -22.31 -3.12
C ALA A 2 -15.65 -22.28 -2.17
N GLU A 3 -16.76 -22.84 -2.63
CA GLU A 3 -17.95 -23.10 -1.81
C GLU A 3 -17.55 -23.86 -0.53
N ILE A 4 -18.11 -23.47 0.62
CA ILE A 4 -17.87 -24.15 1.90
C ILE A 4 -18.46 -25.55 1.80
N LYS A 5 -17.64 -26.57 2.03
CA LYS A 5 -18.05 -27.98 1.95
C LYS A 5 -17.87 -28.72 3.27
N ALA A 6 -17.05 -28.19 4.19
CA ALA A 6 -16.82 -28.82 5.47
C ALA A 6 -16.61 -27.85 6.63
N VAL A 7 -16.96 -28.30 7.84
CA VAL A 7 -16.68 -27.61 9.09
C VAL A 7 -15.90 -28.54 10.02
N ILE A 8 -14.75 -28.08 10.50
CA ILE A 8 -13.86 -28.80 11.40
C ILE A 8 -13.91 -28.10 12.76
N PHE A 9 -14.38 -28.81 13.78
CA PHE A 9 -14.46 -28.27 15.13
C PHE A 9 -13.28 -28.74 15.96
N ASP A 10 -12.64 -27.84 16.70
CA ASP A 10 -11.90 -28.27 17.86
C ASP A 10 -12.86 -28.83 18.93
N LEU A 11 -12.33 -29.66 19.81
CA LEU A 11 -13.12 -30.31 20.82
C LEU A 11 -13.15 -29.51 22.12
N ASP A 12 -11.97 -29.13 22.62
CA ASP A 12 -11.75 -28.66 23.97
C ASP A 12 -12.00 -27.15 24.02
N GLY A 13 -13.10 -26.72 24.67
CA GLY A 13 -13.47 -25.30 24.75
C GLY A 13 -14.39 -24.81 23.63
N VAL A 14 -14.60 -25.63 22.58
CA VAL A 14 -15.54 -25.35 21.47
C VAL A 14 -16.82 -26.19 21.55
N LEU A 15 -16.70 -27.52 21.64
CA LEU A 15 -17.86 -28.42 21.73
C LEU A 15 -18.22 -28.81 23.17
N ALA A 16 -17.23 -28.89 24.05
CA ALA A 16 -17.41 -29.16 25.47
C ALA A 16 -16.38 -28.40 26.31
N ASP A 17 -16.74 -28.01 27.54
CA ASP A 17 -15.79 -27.42 28.50
C ASP A 17 -14.92 -28.49 29.18
N THR A 18 -14.26 -29.30 28.36
CA THR A 18 -13.28 -30.30 28.83
C THR A 18 -11.96 -29.65 29.26
N ALA A 19 -11.73 -28.38 28.90
CA ALA A 19 -10.62 -27.56 29.38
C ALA A 19 -10.62 -27.45 30.92
N GLU A 20 -11.80 -27.31 31.54
CA GLU A 20 -11.94 -27.33 32.99
C GLU A 20 -11.49 -28.67 33.61
N TYR A 21 -11.74 -29.80 32.92
CA TYR A 21 -11.28 -31.11 33.40
C TYR A 21 -9.77 -31.31 33.23
N HIS A 22 -9.19 -30.72 32.18
CA HIS A 22 -7.74 -30.64 32.04
C HIS A 22 -7.12 -29.86 33.22
N TYR A 23 -7.70 -28.72 33.57
CA TYR A 23 -7.28 -27.93 34.73
C TYR A 23 -7.36 -28.73 36.03
N ARG A 24 -8.51 -29.36 36.32
CA ARG A 24 -8.70 -30.15 37.55
C ARG A 24 -7.74 -31.33 37.65
N ALA A 25 -7.49 -32.02 36.55
CA ALA A 25 -6.54 -33.14 36.52
C ALA A 25 -5.09 -32.66 36.74
N TRP A 26 -4.69 -31.52 36.16
CA TRP A 26 -3.39 -30.91 36.42
C TRP A 26 -3.27 -30.39 37.85
N LYS A 27 -4.33 -29.77 38.38
CA LYS A 27 -4.39 -29.26 39.76
C LYS A 27 -4.21 -30.38 40.77
N ARG A 28 -4.92 -31.50 40.59
CA ARG A 28 -4.78 -32.69 41.45
C ARG A 28 -3.34 -33.22 41.44
N LEU A 29 -2.74 -33.36 40.26
CA LEU A 29 -1.33 -33.78 40.17
C LEU A 29 -0.39 -32.75 40.84
N ALA A 30 -0.59 -31.45 40.60
CA ALA A 30 0.23 -30.40 41.17
C ALA A 30 0.16 -30.39 42.71
N ASP A 31 -1.03 -30.57 43.28
CA ASP A 31 -1.24 -30.64 44.73
C ASP A 31 -0.52 -31.85 45.34
N GLU A 32 -0.53 -33.00 44.66
CA GLU A 32 0.23 -34.19 45.08
C GLU A 32 1.75 -33.98 45.01
N LEU A 33 2.23 -33.21 44.03
CA LEU A 33 3.65 -32.88 43.85
C LEU A 33 4.11 -31.66 44.68
N GLY A 34 3.22 -31.04 45.45
CA GLY A 34 3.52 -29.80 46.19
C GLY A 34 3.94 -28.65 45.27
N VAL A 35 3.33 -28.56 44.09
CA VAL A 35 3.57 -27.51 43.09
C VAL A 35 2.40 -26.54 43.12
N PRO A 36 2.62 -25.22 43.36
CA PRO A 36 1.57 -24.22 43.25
C PRO A 36 1.04 -24.13 41.82
N PHE A 37 -0.21 -24.53 41.60
CA PHE A 37 -0.88 -24.44 40.31
C PHE A 37 -2.27 -23.84 40.48
N ASP A 38 -2.55 -22.79 39.72
CA ASP A 38 -3.81 -22.04 39.72
C ASP A 38 -4.32 -21.83 38.29
N ARG A 39 -5.49 -21.19 38.14
CA ARG A 39 -6.10 -20.97 36.82
C ARG A 39 -5.25 -20.06 35.93
N ARG A 40 -4.51 -19.11 36.50
CA ARG A 40 -3.64 -18.20 35.76
C ARG A 40 -2.48 -18.96 35.12
N ARG A 41 -1.86 -19.89 35.86
CA ARG A 41 -0.82 -20.79 35.33
C ARG A 41 -1.36 -21.82 34.33
N ASN A 42 -2.64 -22.17 34.41
CA ASN A 42 -3.24 -23.10 33.45
C ASN A 42 -3.40 -22.51 32.04
N GLU A 43 -3.52 -21.18 31.92
CA GLU A 43 -3.65 -20.52 30.61
C GLU A 43 -2.45 -20.79 29.71
N SER A 44 -1.22 -20.87 30.25
CA SER A 44 -0.02 -21.21 29.47
C SER A 44 0.04 -22.68 29.04
N LEU A 45 -0.88 -23.53 29.54
CA LEU A 45 -0.96 -24.95 29.18
C LEU A 45 -2.01 -25.23 28.08
N ARG A 46 -2.80 -24.23 27.65
CA ARG A 46 -3.79 -24.42 26.58
C ARG A 46 -3.10 -24.63 25.23
N GLY A 47 -3.61 -25.57 24.44
CA GLY A 47 -3.10 -25.86 23.09
C GLY A 47 -1.72 -26.54 23.02
N VAL A 48 -0.98 -26.70 24.13
CA VAL A 48 0.33 -27.37 24.15
C VAL A 48 0.22 -28.87 24.46
N SER A 49 1.25 -29.63 24.06
CA SER A 49 1.28 -31.09 24.28
C SER A 49 1.33 -31.46 25.76
N ARG A 50 0.85 -32.65 26.13
CA ARG A 50 0.84 -33.13 27.52
C ARG A 50 2.23 -33.13 28.17
N ARG A 51 3.27 -33.45 27.40
CA ARG A 51 4.66 -33.42 27.86
C ARG A 51 5.07 -31.98 28.17
N ARG A 52 4.82 -31.06 27.24
CA ARG A 52 5.12 -29.64 27.43
C ARG A 52 4.34 -29.04 28.61
N SER A 53 3.08 -29.44 28.78
CA SER A 53 2.28 -29.03 29.93
C SER A 53 2.89 -29.49 31.26
N LEU A 54 3.43 -30.71 31.33
CA LEU A 54 4.10 -31.19 32.53
C LEU A 54 5.39 -30.41 32.81
N GLU A 55 6.21 -30.15 31.77
CA GLU A 55 7.44 -29.35 31.90
C GLU A 55 7.15 -27.95 32.46
N LEU A 56 6.12 -27.29 31.93
CA LEU A 56 5.68 -25.96 32.37
C LEU A 56 5.11 -25.99 33.80
N LEU A 57 4.43 -27.07 34.18
CA LEU A 57 3.94 -27.26 35.55
C LEU A 57 5.10 -27.46 36.54
N LEU A 58 6.13 -28.22 36.16
CA LEU A 58 7.28 -28.51 37.02
C LEU A 58 8.19 -27.29 37.22
N ASP A 59 8.19 -26.33 36.30
CA ASP A 59 8.85 -25.02 36.47
C ASP A 59 10.34 -25.15 36.84
N GLY A 60 11.05 -26.03 36.13
CA GLY A 60 12.47 -26.30 36.36
C GLY A 60 12.77 -27.29 37.49
N ARG A 61 11.77 -27.85 38.18
CA ARG A 61 12.01 -28.95 39.14
C ARG A 61 12.53 -30.20 38.41
N PRO A 62 13.66 -30.79 38.88
CA PRO A 62 14.23 -31.96 38.23
C PRO A 62 13.30 -33.18 38.40
N ALA A 63 13.08 -33.90 37.31
CA ALA A 63 12.35 -35.16 37.28
C ALA A 63 13.04 -36.11 36.31
N THR A 64 13.11 -37.40 36.67
CA THR A 64 13.61 -38.42 35.75
C THR A 64 12.57 -38.69 34.65
N GLU A 65 13.00 -39.22 33.51
CA GLU A 65 12.08 -39.58 32.43
C GLU A 65 11.02 -40.59 32.91
N GLU A 66 11.39 -41.54 33.78
CA GLU A 66 10.44 -42.47 34.40
C GLU A 66 9.38 -41.75 35.25
N GLN A 67 9.77 -40.76 36.05
CA GLN A 67 8.84 -39.95 36.84
C GLN A 67 7.92 -39.12 35.94
N MET A 68 8.45 -38.53 34.86
CA MET A 68 7.64 -37.75 33.92
C MET A 68 6.59 -38.63 33.22
N GLN A 69 6.97 -39.83 32.78
CA GLN A 69 6.04 -40.79 32.18
C GLN A 69 4.96 -41.22 33.17
N GLU A 70 5.35 -41.51 34.40
CA GLU A 70 4.45 -41.89 35.49
C GLU A 70 3.44 -40.78 35.79
N TRP A 71 3.88 -39.53 35.98
CA TRP A 71 3.00 -38.39 36.24
C TRP A 71 2.07 -38.07 35.05
N MET A 72 2.56 -38.16 33.82
CA MET A 72 1.71 -38.00 32.63
C MET A 72 0.63 -39.09 32.56
N ALA A 73 0.97 -40.33 32.89
CA ALA A 73 0.02 -41.44 32.95
C ALA A 73 -1.00 -41.23 34.07
N ARG A 74 -0.55 -40.81 35.25
CA ARG A 74 -1.39 -40.53 36.42
C ARG A 74 -2.37 -39.38 36.18
N LYS A 75 -1.90 -38.23 35.67
CA LYS A 75 -2.77 -37.12 35.25
C LYS A 75 -3.79 -37.54 34.22
N ASN A 76 -3.39 -38.39 33.27
CA ASN A 76 -4.32 -38.94 32.28
C ASN A 76 -5.36 -39.87 32.92
N GLY A 77 -4.99 -40.62 33.96
CA GLY A 77 -5.92 -41.37 34.81
C GLY A 77 -6.97 -40.48 35.46
N TYR A 78 -6.55 -39.38 36.09
CA TYR A 78 -7.46 -38.39 36.69
C TYR A 78 -8.38 -37.77 35.67
N TYR A 79 -7.85 -37.41 34.51
CA TYR A 79 -8.64 -36.89 33.42
C TYR A 79 -9.69 -37.91 32.94
N ARG A 80 -9.29 -39.19 32.73
CA ARG A 80 -10.20 -40.28 32.34
C ARG A 80 -11.31 -40.53 33.36
N GLU A 81 -11.02 -40.39 34.65
CA GLU A 81 -12.02 -40.43 35.72
C GLU A 81 -13.04 -39.30 35.59
N LEU A 82 -12.57 -38.06 35.36
CA LEU A 82 -13.42 -36.88 35.20
C LEU A 82 -14.30 -36.95 33.94
N ILE A 83 -13.71 -37.26 32.78
CA ILE A 83 -14.48 -37.46 31.55
C ILE A 83 -15.37 -38.70 31.61
N GLY A 84 -15.14 -39.60 32.59
CA GLY A 84 -15.97 -40.77 32.91
C GLY A 84 -17.44 -40.46 33.13
N ARG A 85 -17.72 -39.24 33.60
CA ARG A 85 -19.05 -38.77 34.00
C ARG A 85 -19.73 -37.91 32.93
N LEU A 86 -19.07 -37.71 31.78
CA LEU A 86 -19.64 -36.94 30.68
C LEU A 86 -20.91 -37.58 30.15
N THR A 87 -21.87 -36.71 29.85
CA THR A 87 -23.13 -37.03 29.21
C THR A 87 -23.37 -36.04 28.07
N PRO A 88 -24.33 -36.28 27.16
CA PRO A 88 -24.69 -35.30 26.13
C PRO A 88 -25.14 -33.93 26.67
N ARG A 89 -25.48 -33.82 27.96
CA ARG A 89 -25.84 -32.54 28.60
C ARG A 89 -24.64 -31.61 28.85
N ASP A 90 -23.43 -32.15 28.76
CA ASP A 90 -22.18 -31.42 28.99
C ASP A 90 -21.63 -30.76 27.69
N LEU A 91 -22.36 -30.86 26.58
CA LEU A 91 -22.10 -30.06 25.39
C LEU A 91 -22.30 -28.57 25.68
N LEU A 92 -21.44 -27.74 25.11
CA LEU A 92 -21.61 -26.29 25.21
C LEU A 92 -22.93 -25.86 24.54
N PRO A 93 -23.65 -24.88 25.10
CA PRO A 93 -24.92 -24.41 24.54
C PRO A 93 -24.80 -24.06 23.05
N GLY A 94 -25.69 -24.59 22.21
CA GLY A 94 -25.71 -24.37 20.77
C GLY A 94 -24.83 -25.31 19.92
N ALA A 95 -23.88 -26.05 20.53
CA ALA A 95 -22.99 -26.95 19.79
C ALA A 95 -23.74 -28.05 19.02
N LEU A 96 -24.69 -28.73 19.69
CA LEU A 96 -25.48 -29.80 19.07
C LEU A 96 -26.36 -29.30 17.93
N ASP A 97 -26.95 -28.11 18.09
CA ASP A 97 -27.86 -27.53 17.10
C ASP A 97 -27.08 -27.07 15.86
N LEU A 98 -25.89 -26.50 16.06
CA LEU A 98 -25.01 -26.10 14.96
C LEU A 98 -24.50 -27.32 14.17
N LEU A 99 -24.04 -28.38 14.84
CA LEU A 99 -23.62 -29.62 14.18
C LEU A 99 -24.74 -30.22 13.32
N LYS A 100 -25.97 -30.26 13.84
CA LYS A 100 -27.15 -30.72 13.09
C LYS A 100 -27.48 -29.80 11.91
N ALA A 101 -27.35 -28.49 12.09
CA ALA A 101 -27.59 -27.52 11.03
C ALA A 101 -26.58 -27.71 9.89
N CYS A 102 -25.29 -27.86 10.18
CA CYS A 102 -24.25 -28.12 9.18
C CYS A 102 -24.55 -29.38 8.36
N ARG A 103 -24.89 -30.49 9.03
CA ARG A 103 -25.25 -31.73 8.32
C ARG A 103 -26.50 -31.58 7.45
N LYS A 104 -27.53 -30.90 7.97
CA LYS A 104 -28.78 -30.65 7.21
C LYS A 104 -28.51 -29.82 5.94
N ALA A 105 -27.51 -28.95 5.97
CA ALA A 105 -27.06 -28.16 4.84
C ALA A 105 -26.11 -28.91 3.88
N GLY A 106 -25.80 -30.19 4.16
CA GLY A 106 -24.92 -31.00 3.31
C GLY A 106 -23.42 -30.77 3.54
N LEU A 107 -23.04 -30.02 4.57
CA LEU A 107 -21.63 -29.85 4.95
C LEU A 107 -21.11 -31.12 5.62
N LYS A 108 -19.89 -31.53 5.26
CA LYS A 108 -19.17 -32.57 6.00
C LYS A 108 -18.66 -32.00 7.32
N VAL A 109 -18.66 -32.80 8.37
CA VAL A 109 -18.33 -32.35 9.74
C VAL A 109 -17.22 -33.21 10.32
N ALA A 110 -16.16 -32.58 10.83
CA ALA A 110 -15.11 -33.26 11.58
C ALA A 110 -14.90 -32.67 12.97
N VAL A 111 -14.32 -33.48 13.84
CA VAL A 111 -13.65 -33.00 15.06
C VAL A 111 -12.15 -33.25 14.93
N ALA A 112 -11.35 -32.26 15.27
CA ALA A 112 -9.89 -32.35 15.25
C ALA A 112 -9.32 -31.90 16.59
N SER A 113 -8.67 -32.81 17.33
CA SER A 113 -8.06 -32.53 18.63
C SER A 113 -6.74 -33.27 18.79
N VAL A 114 -5.76 -32.61 19.42
CA VAL A 114 -4.47 -33.23 19.79
C VAL A 114 -4.61 -34.21 20.99
N SER A 115 -5.80 -34.35 21.57
CA SER A 115 -6.06 -35.22 22.70
C SER A 115 -6.23 -36.67 22.27
N ARG A 116 -5.43 -37.59 22.84
CA ARG A 116 -5.62 -39.05 22.71
C ARG A 116 -6.92 -39.58 23.34
N ASN A 117 -7.67 -38.74 24.05
CA ASN A 117 -8.95 -39.13 24.62
C ASN A 117 -10.14 -38.55 23.83
N ALA A 118 -9.91 -37.87 22.71
CA ALA A 118 -10.97 -37.21 21.94
C ALA A 118 -12.07 -38.19 21.52
N SER A 119 -11.71 -39.37 21.02
CA SER A 119 -12.70 -40.43 20.68
C SER A 119 -13.58 -40.83 21.86
N ALA A 120 -13.02 -40.98 23.06
CA ALA A 120 -13.81 -41.33 24.25
C ALA A 120 -14.75 -40.19 24.69
N VAL A 121 -14.33 -38.93 24.50
CA VAL A 121 -15.16 -37.75 24.81
C VAL A 121 -16.31 -37.63 23.80
N VAL A 122 -16.00 -37.70 22.49
CA VAL A 122 -16.99 -37.68 21.40
C VAL A 122 -18.07 -38.74 21.61
N ALA A 123 -17.67 -39.97 21.96
CA ALA A 123 -18.61 -41.05 22.21
C ALA A 123 -19.55 -40.81 23.39
N ARG A 124 -19.03 -40.25 24.49
CA ARG A 124 -19.85 -39.95 25.68
C ARG A 124 -20.78 -38.76 25.49
N LEU A 125 -20.36 -37.78 24.69
CA LEU A 125 -21.20 -36.66 24.31
C LEU A 125 -22.25 -37.03 23.26
N GLY A 126 -22.18 -38.25 22.71
CA GLY A 126 -23.13 -38.75 21.70
C GLY A 126 -22.96 -38.10 20.33
N LEU A 127 -21.73 -37.69 19.99
CA LEU A 127 -21.44 -36.96 18.75
C LEU A 127 -21.07 -37.86 17.56
N ASP A 128 -20.69 -39.14 17.76
CA ASP A 128 -20.28 -40.03 16.65
C ASP A 128 -21.23 -40.04 15.44
N PRO A 129 -22.57 -40.09 15.63
CA PRO A 129 -23.50 -40.13 14.48
C PRO A 129 -23.53 -38.84 13.66
N LEU A 130 -22.91 -37.76 14.16
CA LEU A 130 -22.90 -36.44 13.54
C LEU A 130 -21.58 -36.13 12.84
N LEU A 131 -20.55 -36.96 13.00
CA LEU A 131 -19.22 -36.71 12.44
C LEU A 131 -18.97 -37.60 11.22
N ASP A 132 -18.41 -37.01 10.18
CA ASP A 132 -17.89 -37.73 9.01
C ASP A 132 -16.42 -38.11 9.21
N ALA A 133 -15.69 -37.37 10.06
CA ALA A 133 -14.33 -37.71 10.48
C ALA A 133 -14.03 -37.28 11.93
N LEU A 134 -13.12 -38.01 12.58
CA LEU A 134 -12.55 -37.66 13.87
C LEU A 134 -11.03 -37.83 13.80
N ILE A 135 -10.29 -36.74 14.01
CA ILE A 135 -8.84 -36.74 14.13
C ILE A 135 -8.47 -36.52 15.59
N ASP A 136 -7.83 -37.51 16.19
CA ASP A 136 -7.41 -37.47 17.59
C ASP A 136 -5.87 -37.52 17.75
N GLY A 137 -5.41 -37.40 19.00
CA GLY A 137 -3.99 -37.40 19.33
C GLY A 137 -3.23 -38.73 19.10
N HIS A 138 -3.85 -39.76 18.52
CA HIS A 138 -3.15 -40.94 18.02
C HIS A 138 -2.54 -40.71 16.64
N VAL A 139 -3.06 -39.73 15.90
CA VAL A 139 -2.51 -39.28 14.64
C VAL A 139 -1.28 -38.43 14.96
N ASN A 140 -0.10 -39.02 14.92
CA ASN A 140 1.16 -38.33 15.21
C ASN A 140 1.40 -37.20 14.18
N VAL A 141 1.06 -35.97 14.56
CA VAL A 141 1.31 -34.73 13.81
C VAL A 141 2.06 -33.72 14.67
N PRO A 142 2.81 -32.79 14.05
CA PRO A 142 3.27 -31.60 14.73
C PRO A 142 2.13 -30.90 15.48
N PRO A 143 2.35 -30.38 16.70
CA PRO A 143 1.33 -29.66 17.46
C PRO A 143 0.99 -28.31 16.81
N LYS A 144 -0.21 -27.80 17.07
CA LYS A 144 -0.60 -26.39 16.80
C LYS A 144 0.52 -25.46 17.33
N PRO A 145 1.02 -24.47 16.56
CA PRO A 145 0.39 -23.83 15.40
C PRO A 145 0.72 -24.44 14.02
N ALA A 146 1.32 -25.64 13.96
CA ALA A 146 1.50 -26.32 12.68
C ALA A 146 0.14 -26.73 12.06
N PRO A 147 -0.02 -26.65 10.72
CA PRO A 147 -1.31 -26.85 10.05
C PRO A 147 -1.76 -28.32 9.95
N ASP A 148 -0.86 -29.26 10.24
CA ASP A 148 -1.00 -30.69 9.96
C ASP A 148 -2.28 -31.33 10.51
N LEU A 149 -2.70 -30.96 11.71
CA LEU A 149 -3.91 -31.51 12.34
C LEU A 149 -5.15 -31.21 11.49
N PHE A 150 -5.28 -29.98 11.01
CA PHE A 150 -6.43 -29.55 10.21
C PHE A 150 -6.32 -30.07 8.78
N LEU A 151 -5.12 -30.08 8.19
CA LEU A 151 -4.91 -30.68 6.86
C LEU A 151 -5.33 -32.15 6.83
N LYS A 152 -5.01 -32.94 7.88
CA LYS A 152 -5.47 -34.32 7.99
C LYS A 152 -6.98 -34.46 8.18
N ALA A 153 -7.61 -33.50 8.87
CA ALA A 153 -9.07 -33.49 8.98
C ALA A 153 -9.72 -33.23 7.60
N ALA A 154 -9.20 -32.28 6.82
CA ALA A 154 -9.66 -32.03 5.45
C ALA A 154 -9.44 -33.25 4.53
N GLU A 155 -8.28 -33.91 4.64
CA GLU A 155 -7.98 -35.16 3.92
C GLU A 155 -8.98 -36.27 4.27
N ALA A 156 -9.23 -36.50 5.57
CA ALA A 156 -10.19 -37.51 6.02
C ALA A 156 -11.64 -37.21 5.60
N LEU A 157 -11.97 -35.92 5.44
CA LEU A 157 -13.24 -35.48 4.91
C LEU A 157 -13.30 -35.55 3.38
N ASP A 158 -12.20 -35.76 2.65
CA ASP A 158 -12.14 -35.64 1.19
C ASP A 158 -12.70 -34.27 0.72
N VAL A 159 -12.13 -33.19 1.27
CA VAL A 159 -12.45 -31.79 0.97
C VAL A 159 -11.15 -30.99 0.91
N SER A 160 -11.02 -30.05 -0.02
CA SER A 160 -9.82 -29.20 -0.10
C SER A 160 -9.78 -28.21 1.08
N PRO A 161 -8.59 -27.84 1.61
CA PRO A 161 -8.50 -26.96 2.77
C PRO A 161 -9.23 -25.61 2.61
N GLU A 162 -9.21 -25.05 1.41
CA GLU A 162 -9.85 -23.77 1.09
C GLU A 162 -11.37 -23.86 1.19
N ALA A 163 -11.96 -25.05 1.09
CA ALA A 163 -13.39 -25.32 1.24
C ALA A 163 -13.80 -25.68 2.68
N CYS A 164 -12.87 -25.61 3.65
CA CYS A 164 -13.10 -25.89 5.06
C CYS A 164 -13.22 -24.61 5.91
N VAL A 165 -14.03 -24.68 6.97
CA VAL A 165 -14.03 -23.73 8.09
C VAL A 165 -13.61 -24.45 9.36
N VAL A 166 -12.68 -23.87 10.10
CA VAL A 166 -12.25 -24.32 11.43
C VAL A 166 -12.96 -23.50 12.51
N VAL A 167 -13.44 -24.13 13.57
CA VAL A 167 -13.98 -23.45 14.76
C VAL A 167 -13.07 -23.74 15.95
N GLU A 168 -12.47 -22.69 16.53
CA GLU A 168 -11.35 -22.81 17.49
C GLU A 168 -11.46 -21.79 18.63
N ASP A 169 -10.94 -22.10 19.84
CA ASP A 169 -10.96 -21.20 21.01
C ASP A 169 -9.58 -20.64 21.43
N ALA A 170 -8.50 -20.96 20.71
CA ALA A 170 -7.13 -20.57 21.05
C ALA A 170 -6.30 -20.05 19.86
N THR A 171 -5.45 -19.04 20.09
CA THR A 171 -4.56 -18.41 19.10
C THR A 171 -3.74 -19.42 18.31
N ALA A 172 -3.14 -20.42 18.97
CA ALA A 172 -2.32 -21.43 18.30
C ALA A 172 -3.14 -22.27 17.30
N GLY A 173 -4.41 -22.54 17.59
CA GLY A 173 -5.29 -23.23 16.64
C GLY A 173 -5.75 -22.33 15.51
N VAL A 174 -5.97 -21.05 15.77
CA VAL A 174 -6.29 -20.06 14.72
C VAL A 174 -5.13 -19.90 13.75
N GLU A 175 -3.91 -19.80 14.26
CA GLU A 175 -2.69 -19.78 13.44
C GLU A 175 -2.55 -21.06 12.60
N ALA A 176 -2.80 -22.24 13.19
CA ALA A 176 -2.76 -23.51 12.47
C ALA A 176 -3.82 -23.59 11.35
N ALA A 177 -5.05 -23.13 11.60
CA ALA A 177 -6.11 -23.11 10.60
C ALA A 177 -5.77 -22.20 9.41
N ARG A 178 -5.25 -21.00 9.69
CA ARG A 178 -4.81 -20.06 8.65
C ARG A 178 -3.60 -20.57 7.89
N ALA A 179 -2.64 -21.18 8.57
CA ALA A 179 -1.48 -21.82 7.94
C ALA A 179 -1.90 -23.00 7.03
N ALA A 180 -3.02 -23.66 7.34
CA ALA A 180 -3.61 -24.71 6.52
C ALA A 180 -4.40 -24.16 5.30
N GLY A 181 -4.50 -22.84 5.13
CA GLY A 181 -5.29 -22.22 4.07
C GLY A 181 -6.81 -22.24 4.33
N MET A 182 -7.23 -22.56 5.55
CA MET A 182 -8.63 -22.68 5.93
C MET A 182 -9.18 -21.37 6.51
N ARG A 183 -10.49 -21.20 6.41
CA ARG A 183 -11.25 -20.16 7.11
C ARG A 183 -11.40 -20.51 8.58
N VAL A 184 -11.43 -19.55 9.48
CA VAL A 184 -11.47 -19.82 10.93
C VAL A 184 -12.40 -18.89 11.72
N VAL A 185 -13.25 -19.49 12.54
CA VAL A 185 -14.10 -18.81 13.53
C VAL A 185 -13.49 -18.99 14.92
N GLY A 186 -13.15 -17.89 15.57
CA GLY A 186 -12.68 -17.84 16.94
C GLY A 186 -13.83 -17.77 17.95
N ILE A 187 -13.84 -18.71 18.91
CA ILE A 187 -14.81 -18.77 20.01
C ILE A 187 -14.20 -18.17 21.29
N GLY A 188 -14.78 -17.09 21.80
CA GLY A 188 -14.37 -16.45 23.05
C GLY A 188 -13.87 -15.00 22.85
N PRO A 189 -13.11 -14.45 23.82
CA PRO A 189 -12.64 -13.07 23.75
C PRO A 189 -11.55 -12.91 22.67
N ALA A 190 -11.56 -11.79 21.94
CA ALA A 190 -10.69 -11.55 20.78
C ALA A 190 -9.19 -11.74 21.05
N ASN A 191 -8.72 -11.36 22.24
CA ASN A 191 -7.32 -11.54 22.64
C ASN A 191 -6.88 -13.02 22.79
N ARG A 192 -7.83 -13.96 22.87
CA ARG A 192 -7.56 -15.40 23.02
C ARG A 192 -7.53 -16.13 21.68
N VAL A 193 -8.18 -15.58 20.67
CA VAL A 193 -8.35 -16.23 19.36
C VAL A 193 -7.55 -15.53 18.26
N GLY A 194 -6.76 -14.52 18.58
CA GLY A 194 -5.83 -13.88 17.64
C GLY A 194 -6.55 -13.34 16.39
N GLU A 195 -5.99 -13.63 15.21
CA GLU A 195 -6.46 -13.14 13.92
C GLU A 195 -7.53 -14.06 13.27
N ALA A 196 -8.54 -14.48 14.03
CA ALA A 196 -9.62 -15.28 13.45
C ALA A 196 -10.48 -14.46 12.46
N ASP A 197 -11.00 -15.09 11.41
CA ASP A 197 -11.78 -14.42 10.36
C ASP A 197 -13.13 -13.89 10.88
N LEU A 198 -13.70 -14.57 11.89
CA LEU A 198 -14.85 -14.13 12.67
C LEU A 198 -14.63 -14.50 14.13
N VAL A 199 -14.88 -13.56 15.04
CA VAL A 199 -14.83 -13.80 16.48
C VAL A 199 -16.24 -13.72 17.05
N VAL A 200 -16.66 -14.78 17.75
CA VAL A 200 -17.96 -14.82 18.45
C VAL A 200 -17.78 -15.14 19.95
N PRO A 201 -18.64 -14.63 20.84
CA PRO A 201 -18.46 -14.82 22.29
C PRO A 201 -18.57 -16.28 22.78
N GLY A 202 -19.19 -17.15 21.99
CA GLY A 202 -19.46 -18.55 22.32
C GLY A 202 -20.15 -19.26 21.15
N ILE A 203 -20.08 -20.59 21.09
CA ILE A 203 -20.65 -21.37 19.98
C ILE A 203 -22.16 -21.15 19.78
N ALA A 204 -22.91 -20.81 20.84
CA ALA A 204 -24.32 -20.42 20.75
C ALA A 204 -24.60 -19.19 19.87
N HIS A 205 -23.58 -18.36 19.62
CA HIS A 205 -23.67 -17.16 18.80
C HIS A 205 -23.21 -17.40 17.35
N LEU A 206 -22.70 -18.60 17.04
CA LEU A 206 -22.30 -18.97 15.69
C LEU A 206 -23.50 -19.58 14.96
N THR A 207 -23.91 -18.95 13.87
CA THR A 207 -24.99 -19.46 13.01
C THR A 207 -24.42 -20.18 11.80
N LEU A 208 -25.17 -21.15 11.25
CA LEU A 208 -24.83 -21.78 9.98
C LEU A 208 -24.69 -20.73 8.86
N ASP A 209 -25.56 -19.71 8.86
CA ASP A 209 -25.52 -18.62 7.89
C ASP A 209 -24.19 -17.86 7.96
N ALA A 210 -23.69 -17.56 9.15
CA ALA A 210 -22.38 -16.94 9.35
C ALA A 210 -21.22 -17.83 8.89
N ILE A 211 -21.35 -19.17 8.99
CA ILE A 211 -20.36 -20.13 8.47
C ILE A 211 -20.38 -20.15 6.93
N LEU A 212 -21.57 -20.25 6.32
CA LEU A 212 -21.73 -20.33 4.87
C LEU A 212 -21.32 -19.02 4.18
N HIS A 213 -21.57 -17.90 4.83
CA HIS A 213 -21.19 -16.55 4.39
C HIS A 213 -19.89 -16.08 5.04
N LEU A 214 -19.10 -16.98 5.63
CA LEU A 214 -17.76 -16.67 6.09
C LEU A 214 -16.88 -16.42 4.86
N ARG A 215 -16.93 -15.17 4.38
CA ARG A 215 -16.01 -14.66 3.38
C ARG A 215 -14.64 -14.55 4.06
N TYR A 216 -13.56 -14.67 3.28
CA TYR A 216 -12.26 -14.20 3.78
C TYR A 216 -12.46 -12.78 4.35
N PRO A 217 -11.73 -12.36 5.41
CA PRO A 217 -11.50 -10.93 5.59
C PRO A 217 -11.07 -10.44 4.21
N ARG A 218 -11.88 -9.54 3.62
CA ARG A 218 -11.84 -9.24 2.18
C ARG A 218 -10.39 -9.10 1.76
N ASN A 219 -9.96 -9.73 0.67
CA ASN A 219 -8.53 -9.78 0.40
C ASN A 219 -8.01 -8.35 0.18
N TRP A 220 -7.12 -7.90 1.07
CA TRP A 220 -6.44 -6.61 1.02
C TRP A 220 -4.94 -6.78 0.79
N HIS A 221 -4.49 -8.01 0.53
CA HIS A 221 -3.08 -8.37 0.53
C HIS A 221 -2.60 -8.70 -0.88
N ILE A 222 -1.61 -7.96 -1.34
CA ILE A 222 -0.82 -8.36 -2.52
C ILE A 222 0.35 -9.20 -2.02
N ILE A 223 0.38 -10.48 -2.39
CA ILE A 223 1.32 -11.45 -1.83
C ILE A 223 2.25 -11.98 -2.92
N GLU A 224 3.53 -12.10 -2.57
CA GLU A 224 4.54 -12.82 -3.34
C GLU A 224 5.17 -13.88 -2.43
N THR A 225 4.96 -15.16 -2.76
CA THR A 225 5.43 -16.31 -1.96
C THR A 225 6.74 -16.91 -2.43
N SER A 226 7.30 -16.40 -3.54
CA SER A 226 8.58 -16.84 -4.09
C SER A 226 9.26 -15.68 -4.80
N PHE A 227 10.58 -15.56 -4.63
CA PHE A 227 11.37 -14.54 -5.31
C PHE A 227 11.75 -15.02 -6.72
N ASP A 228 11.38 -14.24 -7.73
CA ASP A 228 11.76 -14.45 -9.14
C ASP A 228 12.58 -13.24 -9.64
N PRO A 229 13.90 -13.38 -9.82
CA PRO A 229 14.77 -12.32 -10.32
C PRO A 229 14.34 -11.75 -11.68
N ALA A 230 13.72 -12.55 -12.56
CA ALA A 230 13.27 -12.08 -13.87
C ALA A 230 12.13 -11.06 -13.77
N ARG A 231 11.42 -11.03 -12.64
CA ARG A 231 10.31 -10.11 -12.37
C ARG A 231 10.68 -8.98 -11.41
N LEU A 232 11.96 -8.82 -11.08
CA LEU A 232 12.45 -7.84 -10.09
C LEU A 232 11.82 -6.46 -10.27
N HIS A 233 11.99 -5.83 -11.44
CA HIS A 233 11.48 -4.47 -11.69
C HIS A 233 9.97 -4.34 -11.68
N HIS A 234 9.28 -5.37 -12.19
CA HIS A 234 7.83 -5.42 -12.14
C HIS A 234 7.36 -5.45 -10.68
N LYS A 235 7.99 -6.27 -9.85
CA LYS A 235 7.63 -6.43 -8.45
C LYS A 235 8.04 -5.23 -7.59
N GLU A 236 9.16 -4.58 -7.89
CA GLU A 236 9.51 -3.27 -7.31
C GLU A 236 8.41 -2.23 -7.55
N THR A 237 7.79 -2.19 -8.75
CA THR A 237 6.64 -1.31 -9.01
C THR A 237 5.41 -1.76 -8.22
N VAL A 238 5.05 -3.05 -8.29
CA VAL A 238 3.85 -3.59 -7.63
C VAL A 238 3.83 -3.34 -6.12
N PHE A 239 5.00 -3.41 -5.48
CA PHE A 239 5.16 -3.21 -4.04
C PHE A 239 5.56 -1.78 -3.67
N THR A 240 5.31 -0.79 -4.54
CA THR A 240 5.49 0.62 -4.20
C THR A 240 4.54 1.01 -3.08
N ILE A 241 5.06 1.70 -2.07
CA ILE A 241 4.29 2.33 -0.98
C ILE A 241 4.50 3.85 -1.00
N GLY A 242 3.59 4.59 -0.39
CA GLY A 242 3.69 6.05 -0.34
C GLY A 242 2.57 6.66 0.50
N ASN A 243 2.48 7.99 0.48
CA ASN A 243 1.57 8.74 1.36
C ASN A 243 1.08 10.08 0.76
N GLY A 244 1.25 10.29 -0.54
CA GLY A 244 0.90 11.55 -1.20
C GLY A 244 1.91 12.69 -0.97
N TYR A 245 2.97 12.45 -0.21
CA TYR A 245 4.17 13.29 -0.19
C TYR A 245 5.28 12.65 -1.00
N LEU A 246 5.52 11.36 -0.73
CA LEU A 246 6.50 10.53 -1.42
C LEU A 246 5.89 9.20 -1.88
N GLY A 247 6.52 8.62 -2.90
CA GLY A 247 6.38 7.21 -3.27
C GLY A 247 7.75 6.55 -3.26
N THR A 248 7.83 5.32 -2.74
CA THR A 248 9.09 4.56 -2.64
C THR A 248 8.86 3.14 -3.14
N ARG A 249 9.71 2.72 -4.09
CA ARG A 249 9.61 1.43 -4.77
C ARG A 249 9.75 0.27 -3.78
N GLY A 250 9.18 -0.87 -4.14
CA GLY A 250 9.26 -2.13 -3.43
C GLY A 250 10.64 -2.81 -3.46
N THR A 251 11.76 -2.07 -3.53
CA THR A 251 13.12 -2.66 -3.49
C THR A 251 13.46 -3.21 -2.12
N PHE A 252 14.48 -4.06 -2.03
CA PHE A 252 14.91 -4.67 -0.77
C PHE A 252 15.83 -3.74 0.04
N GLU A 253 15.77 -3.83 1.37
CA GLU A 253 16.55 -3.02 2.30
C GLU A 253 18.07 -3.25 2.16
N GLU A 254 18.48 -4.48 1.87
CA GLU A 254 19.88 -4.91 1.62
C GLU A 254 20.33 -4.70 0.17
N GLY A 255 19.42 -4.26 -0.71
CA GLY A 255 19.61 -4.16 -2.16
C GLY A 255 19.73 -5.52 -2.87
N TYR A 256 19.63 -5.50 -4.20
CA TYR A 256 19.78 -6.68 -5.06
C TYR A 256 20.51 -6.33 -6.37
N PRO A 257 21.31 -7.22 -6.97
CA PRO A 257 22.01 -6.89 -8.21
C PRO A 257 21.02 -6.52 -9.33
N GLY A 258 21.20 -5.32 -9.87
CA GLY A 258 20.34 -4.79 -10.92
C GLY A 258 18.96 -4.32 -10.44
N ASP A 259 18.74 -4.12 -9.14
CA ASP A 259 17.55 -3.43 -8.66
C ASP A 259 17.51 -1.95 -9.10
N ARG A 260 16.33 -1.34 -8.97
CA ARG A 260 16.12 0.09 -9.25
C ARG A 260 15.43 0.76 -8.07
N PRO A 261 16.14 1.07 -6.97
CA PRO A 261 15.56 1.79 -5.86
C PRO A 261 15.19 3.19 -6.31
N ALA A 262 13.96 3.60 -6.03
CA ALA A 262 13.54 4.97 -6.23
C ALA A 262 12.66 5.43 -5.09
N THR A 263 12.92 6.65 -4.62
CA THR A 263 11.98 7.40 -3.81
C THR A 263 11.75 8.74 -4.48
N LEU A 264 10.51 9.03 -4.86
CA LEU A 264 10.13 10.24 -5.60
C LEU A 264 9.25 11.10 -4.71
N ILE A 265 9.45 12.42 -4.76
CA ILE A 265 8.67 13.42 -4.01
C ILE A 265 8.08 14.40 -5.02
N HIS A 266 6.83 14.80 -4.79
CA HIS A 266 6.18 15.84 -5.58
C HIS A 266 7.02 17.12 -5.68
N ARG A 267 7.01 17.75 -6.86
CA ARG A 267 7.72 19.01 -7.17
C ARG A 267 9.25 18.95 -7.12
N LEU A 268 9.87 17.84 -6.73
CA LEU A 268 11.32 17.69 -6.72
C LEU A 268 11.85 17.41 -8.14
N PHE A 269 11.68 18.39 -9.03
CA PHE A 269 12.17 18.35 -10.40
C PHE A 269 13.58 18.93 -10.51
N ASN A 270 14.36 18.43 -11.46
CA ASN A 270 15.62 19.04 -11.85
C ASN A 270 15.84 18.84 -13.35
N ALA A 271 16.20 19.91 -14.06
CA ALA A 271 16.48 19.84 -15.48
C ALA A 271 17.80 19.10 -15.77
N HIS A 272 17.76 18.20 -16.75
CA HIS A 272 18.94 17.79 -17.51
C HIS A 272 19.39 18.99 -18.36
N PRO A 273 20.67 19.41 -18.34
CA PRO A 273 21.15 20.62 -19.01
C PRO A 273 20.94 20.71 -20.54
N MET A 274 20.41 19.67 -21.18
CA MET A 274 20.35 19.54 -22.65
C MET A 274 19.08 18.89 -23.19
N VAL A 275 18.22 18.27 -22.37
CA VAL A 275 17.18 17.37 -22.91
C VAL A 275 15.83 17.56 -22.24
N HIS A 276 15.72 17.35 -20.93
CA HIS A 276 14.41 17.28 -20.27
C HIS A 276 14.47 17.61 -18.78
N THR A 277 13.33 18.02 -18.23
CA THR A 277 13.10 18.04 -16.79
C THR A 277 12.61 16.67 -16.34
N GLU A 278 12.91 16.24 -15.12
CA GLU A 278 12.40 14.99 -14.56
C GLU A 278 12.35 15.04 -13.03
N LEU A 279 11.47 14.23 -12.43
CA LEU A 279 11.47 14.01 -10.98
C LEU A 279 12.78 13.34 -10.57
N VAL A 280 13.40 13.90 -9.53
CA VAL A 280 14.68 13.42 -9.03
C VAL A 280 14.48 12.24 -8.08
N ASN A 281 15.29 11.20 -8.24
CA ASN A 281 15.43 10.14 -7.27
C ASN A 281 16.05 10.68 -5.97
N LEU A 282 15.27 10.71 -4.89
CA LEU A 282 15.71 11.12 -3.56
C LEU A 282 16.86 10.22 -3.06
N PRO A 283 17.81 10.73 -2.25
CA PRO A 283 18.73 9.89 -1.50
C PRO A 283 18.01 8.71 -0.84
N ASN A 284 18.59 7.52 -0.99
CA ASN A 284 17.92 6.29 -0.61
C ASN A 284 17.95 6.12 0.92
N TRP A 285 16.76 6.06 1.51
CA TRP A 285 16.55 5.94 2.95
C TRP A 285 16.41 4.48 3.42
N LEU A 286 16.22 3.54 2.49
CA LEU A 286 16.02 2.12 2.79
C LEU A 286 17.22 1.36 3.35
N PRO A 287 18.50 1.66 3.02
CA PRO A 287 19.62 0.75 3.28
C PRO A 287 19.69 0.24 4.72
N ILE A 288 19.62 -1.09 4.87
CA ILE A 288 19.96 -1.84 6.09
C ILE A 288 20.75 -3.08 5.64
N ASP A 289 22.05 -3.11 5.91
CA ASP A 289 22.83 -4.32 5.74
C ASP A 289 22.79 -5.16 7.01
N LEU A 290 22.38 -6.42 6.88
CA LEU A 290 22.49 -7.43 7.93
C LEU A 290 23.76 -8.27 7.71
N LEU A 291 24.59 -8.39 8.75
CA LEU A 291 25.65 -9.40 8.81
C LEU A 291 25.35 -10.36 9.98
N VAL A 292 25.43 -11.65 9.68
CA VAL A 292 25.19 -12.76 10.59
C VAL A 292 26.52 -13.44 10.89
N ASP A 293 27.08 -13.14 12.05
CA ASP A 293 28.42 -13.56 12.49
C ASP A 293 29.49 -13.34 11.40
N GLY A 294 29.48 -12.11 10.85
CA GLY A 294 30.37 -11.66 9.79
C GLY A 294 29.90 -11.93 8.35
N GLU A 295 28.85 -12.74 8.13
CA GLU A 295 28.34 -13.05 6.78
C GLU A 295 27.15 -12.17 6.39
N ARG A 296 27.29 -11.42 5.28
CA ARG A 296 26.24 -10.52 4.80
C ARG A 296 25.04 -11.29 4.24
N PHE A 297 23.84 -10.98 4.75
CA PHE A 297 22.58 -11.43 4.18
C PHE A 297 22.36 -10.83 2.78
N ARG A 298 21.99 -11.70 1.84
CA ARG A 298 21.76 -11.36 0.43
C ARG A 298 20.76 -12.34 -0.16
N MET A 299 19.83 -11.84 -0.99
CA MET A 299 18.90 -12.71 -1.72
C MET A 299 19.58 -13.51 -2.84
N ASP A 300 20.75 -13.07 -3.31
CA ASP A 300 21.57 -13.70 -4.35
C ASP A 300 22.73 -14.55 -3.79
N ARG A 301 22.86 -14.68 -2.46
CA ARG A 301 23.95 -15.44 -1.82
C ARG A 301 23.51 -16.16 -0.56
N GLY A 302 23.94 -17.41 -0.39
CA GLY A 302 23.39 -18.31 0.65
C GLY A 302 22.16 -19.04 0.14
N GLU A 303 21.36 -19.59 1.04
CA GLU A 303 20.19 -20.40 0.70
C GLU A 303 18.91 -19.75 1.28
N ILE A 304 17.94 -19.46 0.42
CA ILE A 304 16.62 -18.95 0.82
C ILE A 304 15.70 -20.15 1.08
N LEU A 305 15.45 -20.44 2.36
CA LEU A 305 14.65 -21.58 2.80
C LEU A 305 13.15 -21.28 2.80
N ALA A 306 12.78 -20.02 3.02
CA ALA A 306 11.41 -19.55 2.92
C ALA A 306 11.39 -18.06 2.55
N TYR A 307 10.39 -17.64 1.78
CA TYR A 307 10.21 -16.27 1.35
C TYR A 307 8.73 -15.91 1.31
N ARG A 308 8.37 -14.74 1.82
CA ARG A 308 7.07 -14.11 1.60
C ARG A 308 7.21 -12.61 1.64
N ARG A 309 6.61 -11.91 0.69
CA ARG A 309 6.42 -10.46 0.71
C ARG A 309 4.93 -10.16 0.58
N ASP A 310 4.46 -9.20 1.36
CA ASP A 310 3.04 -8.93 1.56
C ASP A 310 2.82 -7.43 1.68
N LEU A 311 1.97 -6.86 0.82
CA LEU A 311 1.52 -5.47 0.92
C LEU A 311 0.06 -5.46 1.38
N ASP A 312 -0.17 -4.95 2.59
CA ASP A 312 -1.52 -4.70 3.11
C ASP A 312 -2.02 -3.34 2.62
N LEU A 313 -2.93 -3.38 1.65
CA LEU A 313 -3.52 -2.19 1.03
C LEU A 313 -4.36 -1.37 2.02
N ARG A 314 -4.87 -1.96 3.13
CA ARG A 314 -5.64 -1.22 4.14
C ARG A 314 -4.79 -0.23 4.92
N THR A 315 -3.48 -0.46 4.98
CA THR A 315 -2.60 0.26 5.90
C THR A 315 -1.30 0.72 5.25
N GLY A 316 -1.06 0.36 4.00
CA GLY A 316 0.19 0.63 3.29
C GLY A 316 1.41 -0.03 3.94
N LEU A 317 1.23 -1.11 4.70
CA LEU A 317 2.34 -1.88 5.27
C LEU A 317 2.92 -2.81 4.23
N LEU A 318 4.23 -2.69 3.97
CA LEU A 318 4.97 -3.70 3.24
C LEU A 318 5.73 -4.58 4.24
N THR A 319 5.41 -5.87 4.27
CA THR A 319 6.05 -6.88 5.10
C THR A 319 6.85 -7.85 4.25
N ARG A 320 8.04 -8.23 4.71
CA ARG A 320 8.85 -9.29 4.10
C ARG A 320 9.37 -10.26 5.17
N ARG A 321 9.14 -11.55 4.95
CA ARG A 321 9.62 -12.65 5.78
C ARG A 321 10.57 -13.51 4.96
N VAL A 322 11.77 -13.73 5.48
CA VAL A 322 12.79 -14.54 4.84
C VAL A 322 13.40 -15.47 5.87
N ARG A 323 13.43 -16.77 5.58
CA ARG A 323 14.32 -17.70 6.29
C ARG A 323 15.54 -17.90 5.42
N TRP A 324 16.69 -17.47 5.93
CA TRP A 324 17.95 -17.52 5.19
C TRP A 324 18.98 -18.35 5.93
N ARG A 325 19.70 -19.19 5.18
CA ARG A 325 20.88 -19.89 5.66
C ARG A 325 22.12 -19.31 4.99
N SER A 326 23.07 -18.89 5.81
CA SER A 326 24.33 -18.33 5.35
C SER A 326 25.22 -19.38 4.67
N PRO A 327 26.22 -18.97 3.86
CA PRO A 327 27.20 -19.91 3.30
C PRO A 327 27.95 -20.74 4.35
N ALA A 328 28.18 -20.23 5.57
CA ALA A 328 28.74 -21.02 6.67
C ALA A 328 27.71 -21.89 7.42
N GLY A 329 26.44 -21.92 6.98
CA GLY A 329 25.41 -22.80 7.52
C GLY A 329 24.59 -22.25 8.69
N ARG A 330 24.67 -20.95 8.96
CA ARG A 330 23.92 -20.28 10.05
C ARG A 330 22.55 -19.87 9.55
N THR A 331 21.50 -20.29 10.24
CA THR A 331 20.12 -20.02 9.84
C THR A 331 19.50 -18.92 10.70
N VAL A 332 18.89 -17.93 10.04
CA VAL A 332 18.12 -16.85 10.67
C VAL A 332 16.73 -16.73 10.07
N ASP A 333 15.76 -16.36 10.90
CA ASP A 333 14.48 -15.79 10.46
C ASP A 333 14.56 -14.27 10.47
N ILE A 334 14.23 -13.67 9.33
CA ILE A 334 14.21 -12.24 9.10
C ILE A 334 12.76 -11.81 8.85
N HIS A 335 12.27 -10.84 9.61
CA HIS A 335 10.95 -10.23 9.44
C HIS A 335 11.09 -8.72 9.38
N ILE A 336 10.66 -8.14 8.26
CA ILE A 336 10.83 -6.73 7.95
C ILE A 336 9.45 -6.13 7.71
N GLU A 337 9.19 -4.99 8.30
CA GLU A 337 7.97 -4.21 8.16
C GLU A 337 8.32 -2.77 7.83
N ARG A 338 7.79 -2.21 6.74
CA ARG A 338 8.02 -0.80 6.41
C ARG A 338 6.78 -0.09 5.92
N PHE A 339 6.69 1.19 6.24
CA PHE A 339 5.60 2.05 5.81
C PHE A 339 6.08 3.50 5.62
N ALA A 340 5.42 4.22 4.71
CA ALA A 340 5.45 5.68 4.66
C ALA A 340 4.24 6.19 5.44
N SER A 341 4.44 7.03 6.46
CA SER A 341 3.35 7.44 7.35
C SER A 341 2.36 8.33 6.60
N LEU A 342 1.09 7.93 6.58
CA LEU A 342 0.03 8.76 6.02
C LEU A 342 -0.35 9.91 6.97
N ALA A 343 -0.29 9.68 8.29
CA ALA A 343 -0.57 10.69 9.30
C ALA A 343 0.53 11.77 9.41
N LYS A 344 1.79 11.39 9.16
CA LYS A 344 2.96 12.28 9.24
C LYS A 344 3.76 12.17 7.94
N PRO A 345 3.42 12.92 6.87
CA PRO A 345 3.88 12.65 5.51
C PRO A 345 5.41 12.70 5.30
N ARG A 346 6.14 13.35 6.21
CA ARG A 346 7.60 13.46 6.21
C ARG A 346 8.32 12.28 6.86
N LEU A 347 7.60 11.29 7.38
CA LEU A 347 8.16 10.15 8.10
C LEU A 347 7.99 8.85 7.33
N ALA A 348 9.06 8.07 7.32
CA ALA A 348 9.04 6.67 6.92
C ALA A 348 9.74 5.82 8.00
N ALA A 349 9.34 4.56 8.12
CA ALA A 349 9.86 3.68 9.16
C ALA A 349 10.08 2.26 8.64
N ILE A 350 11.11 1.59 9.16
CA ILE A 350 11.37 0.17 8.99
C ILE A 350 11.53 -0.45 10.37
N ARG A 351 10.80 -1.53 10.64
CA ARG A 351 11.09 -2.47 11.74
C ARG A 351 11.75 -3.69 11.13
N TYR A 352 12.95 -4.01 11.61
CA TYR A 352 13.78 -5.11 11.13
C TYR A 352 14.04 -6.07 12.28
N GLN A 353 13.56 -7.31 12.14
CA GLN A 353 13.67 -8.35 13.16
C GLN A 353 14.52 -9.50 12.63
N VAL A 354 15.48 -9.95 13.44
CA VAL A 354 16.35 -11.08 13.13
C VAL A 354 16.35 -12.05 14.30
N THR A 355 16.08 -13.32 14.03
CA THR A 355 16.08 -14.39 15.04
C THR A 355 17.03 -15.50 14.59
N PRO A 356 18.18 -15.69 15.27
CA PRO A 356 19.04 -16.86 15.08
C PRO A 356 18.29 -18.15 15.41
N LEU A 357 18.44 -19.20 14.61
CA LEU A 357 17.73 -20.46 14.83
C LEU A 357 18.63 -21.59 15.34
N ASP A 358 19.88 -21.64 14.89
CA ASP A 358 20.77 -22.79 15.10
C ASP A 358 22.20 -22.40 15.50
N PHE A 359 22.47 -21.12 15.75
CA PHE A 359 23.78 -20.63 16.16
C PHE A 359 23.68 -19.52 17.22
N GLU A 360 24.76 -19.39 17.98
CA GLU A 360 25.04 -18.24 18.86
C GLU A 360 26.13 -17.40 18.19
N GLY A 361 25.97 -16.07 18.17
CA GLY A 361 26.94 -15.19 17.50
C GLY A 361 26.49 -13.74 17.46
N GLU A 362 27.24 -12.94 16.70
CA GLU A 362 26.97 -11.51 16.54
C GLU A 362 25.96 -11.25 15.41
N ILE A 363 25.00 -10.37 15.68
CA ILE A 363 24.17 -9.72 14.66
C ILE A 363 24.64 -8.29 14.52
N GLU A 364 25.03 -7.92 13.30
CA GLU A 364 25.39 -6.54 12.94
C GLU A 364 24.35 -5.98 11.95
N LEU A 365 23.77 -4.83 12.28
CA LEU A 365 22.93 -4.06 11.37
C LEU A 365 23.61 -2.74 11.03
N ARG A 366 23.70 -2.43 9.74
CA ARG A 366 24.18 -1.13 9.24
C ARG A 366 23.03 -0.36 8.63
N ALA A 367 22.41 0.52 9.40
CA ALA A 367 21.32 1.38 8.95
C ALA A 367 21.90 2.67 8.34
N GLY A 368 21.85 2.79 7.01
CA GLY A 368 22.46 3.89 6.27
C GLY A 368 21.46 4.82 5.58
N LEU A 369 21.95 5.99 5.22
CA LEU A 369 21.38 6.85 4.17
C LEU A 369 22.33 6.80 2.98
N ASP A 370 21.81 6.79 1.76
CA ASP A 370 22.64 6.72 0.55
C ASP A 370 22.37 7.90 -0.39
N GLY A 371 23.33 8.81 -0.49
CA GLY A 371 23.28 9.98 -1.35
C GLY A 371 23.55 9.70 -2.82
N TYR A 372 23.99 8.50 -3.20
CA TYR A 372 24.25 8.12 -4.60
C TYR A 372 22.99 7.58 -5.28
N ALA A 373 21.89 8.32 -5.17
CA ALA A 373 20.63 8.02 -5.85
C ALA A 373 20.67 8.54 -7.30
N PHE A 374 20.65 7.62 -8.26
CA PHE A 374 20.66 7.91 -9.68
C PHE A 374 19.24 7.87 -10.27
N ASN A 375 18.94 8.81 -11.16
CA ASN A 375 17.99 8.57 -12.24
C ASN A 375 18.71 7.70 -13.29
N PRO A 376 18.00 6.97 -14.18
CA PRO A 376 18.63 6.03 -15.11
C PRO A 376 19.79 6.62 -15.95
N GLU A 377 19.74 7.91 -16.24
CA GLU A 377 20.68 8.60 -17.13
C GLU A 377 21.55 9.64 -16.40
N LEU A 378 21.18 10.08 -15.20
CA LEU A 378 21.78 11.25 -14.57
C LEU A 378 21.83 11.19 -13.04
N TYR A 379 22.93 11.72 -12.50
CA TYR A 379 23.08 12.03 -11.08
C TYR A 379 22.76 13.51 -10.83
N HIS A 380 21.67 13.77 -10.12
CA HIS A 380 21.14 15.12 -9.92
C HIS A 380 21.65 15.85 -8.68
N TRP A 381 22.51 15.22 -7.87
CA TRP A 381 22.84 15.72 -6.54
C TRP A 381 24.24 16.34 -6.42
N GLU A 382 24.34 17.31 -5.51
CA GLU A 382 25.55 17.84 -4.90
C GLU A 382 25.48 17.58 -3.39
N PRO A 383 26.49 16.95 -2.77
CA PRO A 383 26.53 16.83 -1.32
C PRO A 383 26.71 18.21 -0.68
N ILE A 384 25.94 18.50 0.39
CA ILE A 384 26.12 19.70 1.21
C ILE A 384 26.83 19.33 2.51
N ASP A 385 26.25 18.41 3.27
CA ASP A 385 26.70 18.08 4.62
C ASP A 385 26.19 16.70 5.05
N GLN A 386 26.90 16.07 5.98
CA GLN A 386 26.47 14.85 6.64
C GLN A 386 27.04 14.81 8.05
N GLY A 387 26.42 14.03 8.93
CA GLY A 387 27.02 13.82 10.23
C GLY A 387 26.16 13.01 11.18
N ALA A 388 26.64 12.92 12.41
CA ALA A 388 25.96 12.29 13.52
C ALA A 388 25.60 13.32 14.58
N VAL A 389 24.35 13.30 15.06
CA VAL A 389 23.94 14.04 16.26
C VAL A 389 24.37 13.27 17.51
N ASN A 390 24.31 11.94 17.44
CA ASN A 390 24.82 11.00 18.43
C ASN A 390 25.05 9.64 17.74
N THR A 391 25.48 8.62 18.48
CA THR A 391 25.78 7.29 17.92
C THR A 391 24.57 6.57 17.31
N GLN A 392 23.35 7.02 17.58
CA GLN A 392 22.09 6.44 17.08
C GLN A 392 21.37 7.34 16.07
N THR A 393 21.90 8.51 15.75
CA THR A 393 21.22 9.50 14.91
C THR A 393 22.18 10.11 13.91
N VAL A 394 21.90 9.94 12.63
CA VAL A 394 22.69 10.50 11.52
C VAL A 394 21.81 11.32 10.59
N PHE A 395 22.42 12.21 9.82
CA PHE A 395 21.74 12.96 8.77
C PHE A 395 22.59 13.07 7.50
N LEU A 396 21.91 13.25 6.37
CA LEU A 396 22.49 13.52 5.06
C LEU A 396 21.76 14.71 4.44
N ARG A 397 22.49 15.73 4.01
CA ARG A 397 21.97 16.93 3.35
C ARG A 397 22.56 17.06 1.95
N MET A 398 21.66 17.16 0.98
CA MET A 398 21.96 17.18 -0.45
C MET A 398 21.27 18.36 -1.12
N ARG A 399 21.74 18.76 -2.30
CA ARG A 399 21.10 19.77 -3.14
C ARG A 399 21.04 19.34 -4.59
N THR A 400 19.93 19.60 -5.27
CA THR A 400 19.85 19.37 -6.70
C THR A 400 20.77 20.34 -7.46
N ARG A 401 21.41 19.85 -8.53
CA ARG A 401 22.43 20.60 -9.26
C ARG A 401 21.89 21.87 -9.90
N GLN A 402 20.75 21.79 -10.59
CA GLN A 402 20.19 22.91 -11.35
C GLN A 402 19.11 23.65 -10.56
N SER A 403 18.12 22.93 -10.02
CA SER A 403 16.99 23.56 -9.33
C SER A 403 17.35 24.08 -7.93
N ARG A 404 18.52 23.72 -7.41
CA ARG A 404 19.06 24.11 -6.10
C ARG A 404 18.14 23.78 -4.93
N ILE A 405 17.23 22.82 -5.11
CA ILE A 405 16.36 22.33 -4.05
C ILE A 405 17.21 21.53 -3.09
N GLU A 406 17.19 21.91 -1.82
CA GLU A 406 17.90 21.20 -0.77
C GLU A 406 16.98 20.15 -0.13
N VAL A 407 17.57 19.03 0.26
CA VAL A 407 16.88 17.95 0.95
C VAL A 407 17.77 17.47 2.10
N CYS A 408 17.16 17.23 3.26
CA CYS A 408 17.81 16.57 4.37
C CYS A 408 17.02 15.32 4.79
N LEU A 409 17.72 14.20 4.86
CA LEU A 409 17.25 12.96 5.48
C LEU A 409 17.91 12.86 6.85
N ALA A 410 17.12 12.64 7.89
CA ALA A 410 17.60 12.32 9.22
C ALA A 410 17.13 10.92 9.61
N CYS A 411 18.03 10.08 10.13
CA CYS A 411 17.79 8.68 10.46
C CYS A 411 18.12 8.40 11.92
N HIS A 412 17.24 7.70 12.64
CA HIS A 412 17.48 7.19 13.99
C HIS A 412 17.30 5.67 14.03
N LEU A 413 18.13 4.98 14.82
CA LEU A 413 18.02 3.53 15.03
C LEU A 413 17.86 3.20 16.52
N THR A 414 16.76 2.52 16.86
CA THR A 414 16.50 1.99 18.20
C THR A 414 16.47 0.46 18.15
N VAL A 415 17.26 -0.20 18.99
CA VAL A 415 17.31 -1.67 19.05
C VAL A 415 16.86 -2.19 20.40
N ALA A 416 15.97 -3.18 20.37
CA ALA A 416 15.56 -4.00 21.50
C ALA A 416 16.06 -5.44 21.30
N SER A 417 16.78 -5.96 22.28
CA SER A 417 17.41 -7.28 22.27
C SER A 417 17.67 -7.74 23.71
N GLU A 418 17.91 -9.04 23.91
CA GLU A 418 18.33 -9.56 25.23
C GLU A 418 19.76 -9.14 25.58
N GLY A 419 20.67 -9.16 24.60
CA GLY A 419 22.00 -8.58 24.72
C GLY A 419 21.99 -7.05 24.64
N GLU A 420 23.00 -6.41 25.22
CA GLU A 420 23.17 -4.95 25.15
C GLU A 420 23.72 -4.55 23.76
N PRO A 421 22.98 -3.74 22.98
CA PRO A 421 23.43 -3.31 21.66
C PRO A 421 24.49 -2.21 21.79
N THR A 422 25.54 -2.31 20.98
CA THR A 422 26.56 -1.26 20.85
C THR A 422 26.37 -0.52 19.53
N TYR A 423 26.54 0.81 19.54
CA TYR A 423 26.34 1.67 18.39
C TYR A 423 27.62 2.41 18.02
N THR A 424 27.92 2.47 16.73
CA THR A 424 29.02 3.26 16.18
C THR A 424 28.58 4.03 14.96
N TYR A 425 29.00 5.29 14.88
CA TYR A 425 28.82 6.10 13.67
C TYR A 425 29.83 5.67 12.62
N ARG A 426 29.34 5.45 11.40
CA ARG A 426 30.16 5.19 10.23
C ARG A 426 30.09 6.39 9.30
N ASP A 427 31.17 7.15 9.28
CA ASP A 427 31.36 8.30 8.39
C ASP A 427 31.86 7.82 7.02
N CYS A 428 30.93 7.40 6.16
CA CYS A 428 31.23 7.13 4.77
C CYS A 428 30.75 8.32 3.94
N GLU A 429 31.63 8.86 3.09
CA GLU A 429 31.29 10.03 2.27
C GLU A 429 30.00 9.79 1.49
N ASN A 430 29.05 10.72 1.64
CA ASN A 430 27.72 10.71 1.06
C ASN A 430 26.83 9.51 1.46
N GLN A 431 27.27 8.71 2.44
CA GLN A 431 26.58 7.50 2.90
C GLN A 431 26.70 7.32 4.44
N PRO A 432 26.29 8.31 5.26
CA PRO A 432 26.39 8.18 6.71
C PRO A 432 25.53 7.02 7.21
N ALA A 433 26.07 6.24 8.15
CA ALA A 433 25.38 5.07 8.67
C ALA A 433 25.57 4.86 10.17
N ILE A 434 24.61 4.17 10.77
CA ILE A 434 24.67 3.67 12.15
C ILE A 434 24.97 2.18 12.09
N THR A 435 26.07 1.75 12.68
CA THR A 435 26.38 0.33 12.86
C THR A 435 26.01 -0.09 14.27
N MET A 436 25.04 -0.99 14.38
CA MET A 436 24.66 -1.64 15.63
C MET A 436 25.18 -3.08 15.65
N ARG A 437 25.77 -3.49 16.77
CA ARG A 437 26.17 -4.88 17.04
C ARG A 437 25.59 -5.38 18.34
N VAL A 438 25.10 -6.61 18.33
CA VAL A 438 24.65 -7.31 19.53
C VAL A 438 24.93 -8.79 19.42
N HIS A 439 25.37 -9.40 20.52
CA HIS A 439 25.53 -10.85 20.63
C HIS A 439 24.20 -11.49 21.01
N THR A 440 23.87 -12.62 20.39
CA THR A 440 22.55 -13.26 20.53
C THR A 440 22.65 -14.78 20.47
N ARG A 441 21.68 -15.45 21.09
CA ARG A 441 21.55 -16.91 21.12
C ARG A 441 20.37 -17.40 20.27
N PRO A 442 20.31 -18.70 19.93
CA PRO A 442 19.17 -19.27 19.24
C PRO A 442 17.83 -18.95 19.91
N GLY A 443 16.89 -18.39 19.14
CA GLY A 443 15.55 -18.02 19.59
C GLY A 443 15.42 -16.58 20.13
N GLU A 444 16.52 -15.87 20.36
CA GLU A 444 16.48 -14.47 20.82
C GLU A 444 16.31 -13.52 19.61
N THR A 445 15.20 -12.80 19.54
CA THR A 445 14.95 -11.86 18.44
C THR A 445 15.58 -10.50 18.71
N VAL A 446 16.44 -10.04 17.79
CA VAL A 446 16.91 -8.65 17.71
C VAL A 446 15.90 -7.84 16.91
N ARG A 447 15.27 -6.83 17.52
CA ARG A 447 14.32 -5.91 16.85
C ARG A 447 14.92 -4.52 16.73
N ALA A 448 15.08 -4.04 15.51
CA ALA A 448 15.59 -2.72 15.21
C ALA A 448 14.55 -1.87 14.49
N ASP A 449 14.20 -0.73 15.09
CA ASP A 449 13.29 0.25 14.51
C ASP A 449 14.14 1.40 13.93
N LYS A 450 14.16 1.53 12.59
CA LYS A 450 14.78 2.62 11.84
C LYS A 450 13.71 3.64 11.48
N LEU A 451 13.81 4.84 12.04
CA LEU A 451 12.92 5.96 11.73
C LEU A 451 13.65 6.97 10.86
N VAL A 452 13.02 7.46 9.79
CA VAL A 452 13.58 8.46 8.90
C VAL A 452 12.63 9.64 8.74
N ALA A 453 13.15 10.85 8.91
CA ALA A 453 12.46 12.09 8.61
C ALA A 453 13.07 12.78 7.39
N ILE A 454 12.21 13.32 6.52
CA ILE A 454 12.59 13.99 5.29
C ILE A 454 12.12 15.45 5.35
N ALA A 455 13.00 16.38 4.99
CA ALA A 455 12.63 17.77 4.78
C ALA A 455 13.24 18.28 3.48
N THR A 456 12.53 19.19 2.81
CA THR A 456 12.99 19.83 1.57
C THR A 456 12.88 21.34 1.66
N SER A 457 13.68 22.06 0.87
CA SER A 457 13.59 23.52 0.74
C SER A 457 12.34 23.98 -0.02
N LEU A 458 11.53 23.05 -0.53
CA LEU A 458 10.21 23.36 -1.11
C LEU A 458 9.19 23.79 -0.05
N GLU A 459 9.48 23.50 1.23
CA GLU A 459 8.54 23.67 2.34
C GLU A 459 9.14 24.43 3.54
N THR A 460 10.46 24.59 3.62
CA THR A 460 11.14 25.22 4.76
C THR A 460 12.51 25.77 4.37
N ASP A 461 12.88 26.94 4.88
CA ASP A 461 14.22 27.51 4.71
C ASP A 461 15.27 26.87 5.63
N THR A 462 14.83 26.08 6.63
CA THR A 462 15.70 25.45 7.64
C THR A 462 15.65 23.92 7.51
N VAL A 463 16.09 23.42 6.36
CA VAL A 463 15.90 22.02 5.94
C VAL A 463 16.42 21.00 6.96
N GLN A 464 17.69 21.11 7.38
CA GLN A 464 18.29 20.17 8.34
C GLN A 464 17.68 20.28 9.76
N PRO A 465 17.54 21.47 10.38
CA PRO A 465 16.84 21.60 11.65
C PRO A 465 15.41 21.04 11.63
N THR A 466 14.68 21.24 10.52
CA THR A 466 13.33 20.71 10.35
C THR A 466 13.33 19.18 10.33
N ALA A 467 14.20 18.55 9.55
CA ALA A 467 14.31 17.08 9.49
C ALA A 467 14.66 16.49 10.87
N LEU A 468 15.64 17.08 11.58
CA LEU A 468 16.05 16.63 12.92
C LEU A 468 14.95 16.79 13.97
N SER A 469 14.20 17.91 13.94
CA SER A 469 13.08 18.16 14.86
C SER A 469 11.94 17.15 14.65
N VAL A 470 11.56 16.92 13.39
CA VAL A 470 10.55 15.91 13.03
C VAL A 470 10.98 14.52 13.47
N LEU A 471 12.25 14.15 13.25
CA LEU A 471 12.80 12.88 13.71
C LEU A 471 12.78 12.76 15.24
N GLN A 472 13.16 13.80 15.96
CA GLN A 472 13.18 13.80 17.43
C GLN A 472 11.78 13.53 18.00
N ALA A 473 10.74 14.15 17.44
CA ALA A 473 9.35 13.89 17.83
C ALA A 473 8.91 12.45 17.49
N ALA A 474 9.38 11.92 16.35
CA ALA A 474 9.11 10.55 15.94
C ALA A 474 9.76 9.52 16.89
N VAL A 475 10.99 9.76 17.34
CA VAL A 475 11.70 8.91 18.31
C VAL A 475 10.97 8.85 19.65
N VAL A 476 10.44 9.98 20.12
CA VAL A 476 9.61 10.01 21.35
C VAL A 476 8.31 9.21 21.18
N SER A 477 7.70 9.25 20.00
CA SER A 477 6.49 8.49 19.71
C SER A 477 6.75 6.99 19.62
N GLY A 478 7.90 6.60 19.05
CA GLY A 478 8.25 5.22 18.77
C GLY A 478 7.50 4.63 17.57
N TYR A 479 7.96 3.48 17.07
CA TYR A 479 7.41 2.83 15.89
C TYR A 479 5.91 2.49 16.04
N ASP A 480 5.53 1.87 17.17
CA ASP A 480 4.17 1.33 17.35
C ASP A 480 3.10 2.43 17.35
N LEU A 481 3.38 3.59 17.95
CA LEU A 481 2.45 4.72 17.93
C LEU A 481 2.37 5.34 16.53
N LEU A 482 3.51 5.57 15.87
CA LEU A 482 3.54 6.10 14.49
C LEU A 482 2.79 5.17 13.53
N ARG A 483 2.90 3.86 13.75
CA ARG A 483 2.19 2.83 13.01
C ARG A 483 0.68 2.92 13.24
N ALA A 484 0.24 2.96 14.50
CA ALA A 484 -1.18 3.08 14.84
C ALA A 484 -1.82 4.37 14.30
N GLU A 485 -1.09 5.50 14.36
CA GLU A 485 -1.53 6.77 13.78
C GLU A 485 -1.69 6.67 12.25
N SER A 486 -0.74 6.02 11.57
CA SER A 486 -0.82 5.79 10.12
C SER A 486 -1.99 4.89 9.75
N ASP A 487 -2.24 3.82 10.52
CA ASP A 487 -3.35 2.89 10.27
C ASP A 487 -4.70 3.58 10.47
N ALA A 488 -4.81 4.45 11.47
CA ALA A 488 -6.00 5.28 11.68
C ALA A 488 -6.24 6.26 10.53
N ALA A 489 -5.18 6.87 9.97
CA ALA A 489 -5.29 7.73 8.80
C ALA A 489 -5.74 6.94 7.56
N TRP A 490 -5.20 5.74 7.34
CA TRP A 490 -5.62 4.90 6.23
C TRP A 490 -7.07 4.43 6.35
N ALA A 491 -7.53 4.09 7.55
CA ALA A 491 -8.91 3.72 7.78
C ALA A 491 -9.88 4.86 7.40
N GLN A 492 -9.50 6.12 7.67
CA GLN A 492 -10.29 7.29 7.25
C GLN A 492 -10.31 7.46 5.72
N GLU A 493 -9.19 7.23 5.04
CA GLU A 493 -9.13 7.28 3.58
C GLU A 493 -10.01 6.20 2.94
N TRP A 494 -9.89 4.95 3.37
CA TRP A 494 -10.71 3.85 2.85
C TRP A 494 -12.19 4.03 3.17
N ALA A 495 -12.55 4.58 4.34
CA ALA A 495 -13.94 4.89 4.66
C ALA A 495 -14.56 5.92 3.69
N ALA A 496 -13.74 6.78 3.08
CA ALA A 496 -14.21 7.79 2.14
C ALA A 496 -14.33 7.27 0.69
N CYS A 497 -13.61 6.21 0.31
CA CYS A 497 -13.46 5.84 -1.10
C CYS A 497 -13.40 4.33 -1.43
N ASP A 498 -13.51 3.42 -0.46
CA ASP A 498 -13.55 1.97 -0.74
C ASP A 498 -14.78 1.62 -1.59
N VAL A 499 -14.56 0.78 -2.59
CA VAL A 499 -15.59 0.22 -3.46
C VAL A 499 -15.52 -1.28 -3.35
N THR A 500 -16.67 -1.91 -3.08
CA THR A 500 -16.75 -3.36 -2.88
C THR A 500 -17.35 -4.03 -4.11
N ILE A 501 -16.66 -5.04 -4.65
CA ILE A 501 -17.20 -5.93 -5.68
C ILE A 501 -17.58 -7.25 -5.01
N GLU A 502 -18.87 -7.57 -5.02
CA GLU A 502 -19.35 -8.85 -4.50
C GLU A 502 -19.40 -9.92 -5.58
N GLY A 503 -18.91 -11.13 -5.24
CA GLY A 503 -18.95 -12.29 -6.13
C GLY A 503 -17.69 -12.47 -6.98
N ASP A 504 -16.76 -11.51 -6.98
CA ASP A 504 -15.48 -11.56 -7.68
C ASP A 504 -14.34 -10.96 -6.84
N ASP A 505 -13.65 -11.83 -6.09
CA ASP A 505 -12.56 -11.41 -5.18
C ASP A 505 -11.33 -10.88 -5.92
N GLU A 506 -11.07 -11.37 -7.13
CA GLU A 506 -9.93 -10.92 -7.92
C GLU A 506 -10.17 -9.49 -8.40
N ALA A 507 -11.37 -9.21 -8.91
CA ALA A 507 -11.78 -7.85 -9.27
C ALA A 507 -11.79 -6.92 -8.05
N ASP A 508 -12.32 -7.36 -6.90
CA ASP A 508 -12.35 -6.57 -5.65
C ASP A 508 -10.93 -6.18 -5.20
N LEU A 509 -9.98 -7.13 -5.21
CA LEU A 509 -8.58 -6.87 -4.89
C LEU A 509 -7.90 -5.99 -5.94
N ALA A 510 -8.13 -6.23 -7.24
CA ALA A 510 -7.54 -5.44 -8.33
C ALA A 510 -8.01 -3.98 -8.30
N LEU A 511 -9.28 -3.74 -7.97
CA LEU A 511 -9.82 -2.40 -7.78
C LEU A 511 -9.14 -1.72 -6.58
N ARG A 512 -9.10 -2.37 -5.41
CA ARG A 512 -8.41 -1.82 -4.23
C ARG A 512 -6.94 -1.56 -4.47
N TYR A 513 -6.25 -2.41 -5.20
CA TYR A 513 -4.86 -2.17 -5.58
C TYR A 513 -4.73 -0.90 -6.45
N SER A 514 -5.61 -0.74 -7.44
CA SER A 514 -5.64 0.45 -8.29
C SER A 514 -5.91 1.71 -7.47
N LEU A 515 -6.90 1.69 -6.58
CA LEU A 515 -7.23 2.79 -5.69
C LEU A 515 -6.08 3.11 -4.72
N PHE A 516 -5.46 2.10 -4.12
CA PHE A 516 -4.29 2.27 -3.26
C PHE A 516 -3.17 3.00 -3.98
N GLN A 517 -2.85 2.61 -5.23
CA GLN A 517 -1.80 3.27 -6.02
C GLN A 517 -2.12 4.75 -6.32
N LEU A 518 -3.39 5.11 -6.49
CA LEU A 518 -3.81 6.51 -6.60
C LEU A 518 -3.68 7.26 -5.26
N LEU A 519 -4.13 6.64 -4.16
CA LEU A 519 -4.12 7.24 -2.81
C LEU A 519 -2.72 7.51 -2.27
N ILE A 520 -1.73 6.67 -2.62
CA ILE A 520 -0.32 6.92 -2.26
C ILE A 520 0.34 8.00 -3.12
N ALA A 521 -0.26 8.34 -4.27
CA ALA A 521 0.31 9.27 -5.24
C ALA A 521 -0.31 10.68 -5.18
N VAL A 522 -1.54 10.82 -4.69
CA VAL A 522 -2.24 12.12 -4.68
C VAL A 522 -1.58 13.14 -3.74
N PRO A 523 -1.23 14.35 -4.22
CA PRO A 523 -0.63 15.38 -3.38
C PRO A 523 -1.63 15.92 -2.35
N ARG A 524 -1.32 15.69 -1.06
CA ARG A 524 -2.15 16.12 0.09
C ARG A 524 -1.64 17.39 0.77
N HIS A 525 -0.35 17.65 0.62
CA HIS A 525 0.39 18.68 1.35
C HIS A 525 0.59 19.97 0.54
N THR A 526 0.22 19.96 -0.74
CA THR A 526 0.39 21.09 -1.65
C THR A 526 -0.63 21.01 -2.78
N ASP A 527 -1.05 22.17 -3.25
CA ASP A 527 -1.88 22.38 -4.44
C ASP A 527 -1.02 22.73 -5.68
N ARG A 528 0.31 22.73 -5.55
CA ARG A 528 1.29 23.01 -6.62
C ARG A 528 1.84 21.74 -7.27
N ALA A 529 1.18 20.61 -7.09
CA ALA A 529 1.56 19.33 -7.68
C ALA A 529 0.32 18.59 -8.16
N SER A 530 0.52 17.68 -9.11
CA SER A 530 -0.52 16.78 -9.59
C SER A 530 0.05 15.37 -9.74
N ILE A 531 -0.78 14.40 -10.10
CA ILE A 531 -0.38 13.00 -10.24
C ILE A 531 0.30 12.79 -11.60
N PRO A 532 1.53 12.24 -11.67
CA PRO A 532 2.15 11.89 -12.94
C PRO A 532 1.59 10.63 -13.59
N ALA A 533 1.86 10.43 -14.89
CA ALA A 533 1.39 9.25 -15.64
C ALA A 533 1.85 7.89 -15.07
N LYS A 534 3.01 7.83 -14.41
CA LYS A 534 3.48 6.64 -13.66
C LYS A 534 3.43 6.83 -12.14
N THR A 535 2.52 7.67 -11.66
CA THR A 535 2.41 8.06 -10.25
C THR A 535 3.78 8.45 -9.67
N LEU A 536 4.09 8.07 -8.44
CA LEU A 536 5.43 8.17 -7.83
C LEU A 536 6.13 6.79 -7.80
N SER A 537 5.81 5.92 -8.77
CA SER A 537 6.25 4.51 -8.78
C SER A 537 7.53 4.24 -9.56
N GLY A 538 8.03 5.19 -10.36
CA GLY A 538 9.28 5.02 -11.11
C GLY A 538 9.53 6.12 -12.14
N PHE A 539 10.53 5.91 -12.99
CA PHE A 539 11.07 6.93 -13.91
C PHE A 539 10.35 7.05 -15.26
N GLY A 540 9.40 6.16 -15.56
CA GLY A 540 8.65 6.21 -16.81
C GLY A 540 7.88 7.53 -16.91
N TYR A 541 7.91 8.17 -18.08
CA TYR A 541 7.37 9.52 -18.30
C TYR A 541 7.89 10.60 -17.33
N ARG A 542 9.06 10.38 -16.70
CA ARG A 542 9.84 11.40 -15.97
C ARG A 542 9.12 12.11 -14.82
N GLY A 543 7.97 11.59 -14.39
CA GLY A 543 7.12 12.25 -13.40
C GLY A 543 6.30 13.41 -13.98
N HIS A 544 6.11 13.47 -15.30
CA HIS A 544 5.30 14.49 -15.96
C HIS A 544 3.80 14.21 -15.84
N VAL A 545 3.02 15.28 -15.84
CA VAL A 545 1.56 15.30 -15.74
C VAL A 545 0.97 15.51 -17.13
N PHE A 546 0.05 14.63 -17.50
CA PHE A 546 -0.62 14.56 -18.80
C PHE A 546 -2.13 14.77 -18.63
N TRP A 547 -2.88 14.73 -19.72
CA TRP A 547 -4.35 14.68 -19.71
C TRP A 547 -4.91 13.47 -18.92
N ASP A 548 -4.11 12.42 -18.73
CA ASP A 548 -4.37 11.26 -17.87
C ASP A 548 -4.97 11.67 -16.52
N THR A 549 -4.39 12.70 -15.91
CA THR A 549 -4.81 13.13 -14.58
C THR A 549 -6.17 13.81 -14.60
N ASP A 550 -6.40 14.69 -15.59
CA ASP A 550 -7.63 15.47 -15.71
C ASP A 550 -8.83 14.58 -16.11
N ILE A 551 -8.61 13.59 -16.98
CA ILE A 551 -9.67 12.78 -17.57
C ILE A 551 -9.88 11.43 -16.87
N PHE A 552 -8.81 10.76 -16.44
CA PHE A 552 -8.92 9.40 -15.88
C PHE A 552 -8.85 9.37 -14.35
N VAL A 553 -8.02 10.24 -13.74
CA VAL A 553 -7.77 10.21 -12.29
C VAL A 553 -8.69 11.16 -11.52
N LEU A 554 -8.86 12.39 -12.01
CA LEU A 554 -9.62 13.43 -11.35
C LEU A 554 -11.07 13.00 -11.04
N PRO A 555 -11.83 12.31 -11.92
CA PRO A 555 -13.20 11.93 -11.61
C PRO A 555 -13.32 11.14 -10.29
N PHE A 556 -12.42 10.19 -10.05
CA PHE A 556 -12.44 9.42 -8.80
C PHE A 556 -12.34 10.32 -7.57
N PHE A 557 -11.38 11.27 -7.57
CA PHE A 557 -11.22 12.20 -6.46
C PHE A 557 -12.34 13.23 -6.38
N THR A 558 -12.90 13.70 -7.50
CA THR A 558 -14.03 14.63 -7.49
C THR A 558 -15.24 14.04 -6.75
N TYR A 559 -15.52 12.75 -6.93
CA TYR A 559 -16.67 12.09 -6.29
C TYR A 559 -16.38 11.59 -4.87
N THR A 560 -15.12 11.29 -4.51
CA THR A 560 -14.79 10.68 -3.21
C THR A 560 -14.05 11.61 -2.25
N ARG A 561 -13.20 12.51 -2.77
CA ARG A 561 -12.29 13.41 -2.04
C ARG A 561 -12.12 14.76 -2.77
N PRO A 562 -13.19 15.58 -2.89
CA PRO A 562 -13.17 16.78 -3.72
C PRO A 562 -12.08 17.78 -3.35
N GLU A 563 -11.66 17.85 -2.08
CA GLU A 563 -10.55 18.69 -1.64
C GLU A 563 -9.20 18.28 -2.27
N LEU A 564 -9.00 16.99 -2.56
CA LEU A 564 -7.82 16.51 -3.27
C LEU A 564 -7.93 16.76 -4.77
N ALA A 565 -9.13 16.58 -5.35
CA ALA A 565 -9.39 16.95 -6.74
C ALA A 565 -9.10 18.45 -6.99
N ARG A 566 -9.50 19.31 -6.05
CA ARG A 566 -9.19 20.73 -6.06
C ARG A 566 -7.68 20.99 -6.12
N ASN A 567 -6.88 20.28 -5.33
CA ASN A 567 -5.40 20.41 -5.38
C ASN A 567 -4.84 20.07 -6.77
N LEU A 568 -5.35 19.00 -7.41
CA LEU A 568 -4.92 18.60 -8.75
C LEU A 568 -5.25 19.67 -9.81
N LEU A 569 -6.41 20.32 -9.70
CA LEU A 569 -6.79 21.43 -10.59
C LEU A 569 -6.04 22.73 -10.29
N MET A 570 -5.76 23.01 -9.01
CA MET A 570 -4.93 24.16 -8.63
C MET A 570 -3.52 24.06 -9.21
N TYR A 571 -2.97 22.85 -9.39
CA TYR A 571 -1.73 22.68 -10.13
C TYR A 571 -1.84 23.21 -11.57
N ARG A 572 -2.96 22.96 -12.27
CA ARG A 572 -3.22 23.51 -13.61
C ARG A 572 -3.35 25.03 -13.58
N TYR A 573 -3.93 25.60 -12.52
CA TYR A 573 -3.94 27.04 -12.31
C TYR A 573 -2.52 27.62 -12.12
N HIS A 574 -1.73 27.04 -11.21
CA HIS A 574 -0.35 27.48 -10.94
C HIS A 574 0.59 27.34 -12.15
N THR A 575 0.24 26.50 -13.12
CA THR A 575 0.99 26.26 -14.37
C THR A 575 0.41 27.00 -15.59
N LEU A 576 -0.64 27.81 -15.40
CA LEU A 576 -1.32 28.55 -16.48
C LEU A 576 -0.38 29.49 -17.24
N GLU A 577 0.56 30.12 -16.54
CA GLU A 577 1.57 30.98 -17.17
C GLU A 577 2.49 30.22 -18.14
N GLY A 578 2.79 28.94 -17.86
CA GLY A 578 3.53 28.07 -18.79
C GLY A 578 2.72 27.80 -20.05
N ALA A 579 1.42 27.52 -19.89
CA ALA A 579 0.49 27.33 -21.01
C ALA A 579 0.36 28.59 -21.89
N ARG A 580 0.31 29.78 -21.28
CA ARG A 580 0.32 31.08 -21.98
C ARG A 580 1.61 31.29 -22.78
N ARG A 581 2.77 30.98 -22.19
CA ARG A 581 4.06 31.05 -22.89
C ARG A 581 4.12 30.10 -24.07
N LYS A 582 3.61 28.86 -23.92
CA LYS A 582 3.54 27.86 -25.00
C LYS A 582 2.66 28.34 -26.14
N ALA A 583 1.45 28.84 -25.86
CA ALA A 583 0.55 29.39 -26.88
C ALA A 583 1.24 30.50 -27.69
N LYS A 584 1.81 31.50 -26.98
CA LYS A 584 2.52 32.62 -27.60
C LYS A 584 3.70 32.17 -28.46
N ALA A 585 4.47 31.16 -28.01
CA ALA A 585 5.60 30.63 -28.76
C ALA A 585 5.19 29.97 -30.09
N HIS A 586 3.95 29.48 -30.18
CA HIS A 586 3.37 28.89 -31.39
C HIS A 586 2.52 29.89 -32.19
N GLY A 587 2.50 31.17 -31.81
CA GLY A 587 1.73 32.21 -32.49
C GLY A 587 0.23 32.23 -32.16
N TYR A 588 -0.17 31.53 -31.10
CA TYR A 588 -1.54 31.50 -30.58
C TYR A 588 -1.73 32.44 -29.38
N GLU A 589 -2.99 32.68 -29.01
CA GLU A 589 -3.38 33.43 -27.81
C GLU A 589 -3.89 32.48 -26.71
N GLY A 590 -4.21 33.00 -25.53
CA GLY A 590 -4.78 32.19 -24.43
C GLY A 590 -3.81 31.16 -23.84
N ALA A 591 -4.35 30.06 -23.35
CA ALA A 591 -3.60 28.98 -22.71
C ALA A 591 -3.61 27.69 -23.55
N MET A 592 -2.43 27.33 -24.05
CA MET A 592 -2.14 26.04 -24.68
C MET A 592 -1.34 25.22 -23.68
N TYR A 593 -1.99 24.31 -22.95
CA TYR A 593 -1.30 23.53 -21.92
C TYR A 593 -0.19 22.63 -22.51
N ALA A 594 0.87 22.43 -21.73
CA ALA A 594 1.92 21.47 -22.05
C ALA A 594 1.35 20.05 -22.11
N TRP A 595 1.73 19.27 -23.13
CA TRP A 595 1.34 17.86 -23.23
C TRP A 595 1.95 17.07 -22.07
N GLU A 596 3.25 17.28 -21.84
CA GLU A 596 3.97 16.84 -20.66
C GLU A 596 4.31 18.04 -19.80
N SER A 597 3.65 18.16 -18.64
CA SER A 597 3.87 19.25 -17.69
C SER A 597 4.68 18.80 -16.47
N ALA A 598 5.66 19.62 -16.08
CA ALA A 598 6.51 19.41 -14.90
C ALA A 598 6.19 20.46 -13.80
N ASP A 599 7.16 21.29 -13.41
CA ASP A 599 7.04 22.26 -12.32
C ASP A 599 6.56 23.67 -12.75
N THR A 600 6.95 24.15 -13.92
CA THR A 600 6.62 25.52 -14.38
C THR A 600 5.40 25.61 -15.30
N GLY A 601 4.90 24.47 -15.78
CA GLY A 601 3.89 24.40 -16.84
C GLY A 601 4.42 24.59 -18.26
N ASP A 602 5.73 24.80 -18.43
CA ASP A 602 6.33 24.82 -19.77
C ASP A 602 6.34 23.41 -20.38
N GLU A 603 6.37 23.34 -21.70
CA GLU A 603 6.41 22.07 -22.43
C GLU A 603 7.69 21.28 -22.13
N THR A 604 7.53 20.04 -21.67
CA THR A 604 8.65 19.14 -21.35
C THR A 604 8.66 17.85 -22.17
N THR A 605 7.72 17.71 -23.12
CA THR A 605 7.64 16.55 -24.02
C THR A 605 8.97 16.41 -24.77
N PRO A 606 9.62 15.23 -24.72
CA PRO A 606 10.81 15.00 -25.51
C PRO A 606 10.50 15.17 -27.00
N ARG A 607 11.36 15.86 -27.74
CA ARG A 607 11.19 16.00 -29.20
C ARG A 607 11.59 14.74 -29.96
N TRP A 608 12.42 13.89 -29.38
CA TRP A 608 13.01 12.74 -30.04
C TRP A 608 13.08 11.55 -29.10
N VAL A 609 12.86 10.36 -29.65
CA VAL A 609 13.15 9.07 -29.01
C VAL A 609 13.95 8.20 -29.97
N SER A 610 14.78 7.31 -29.43
CA SER A 610 15.48 6.32 -30.24
C SER A 610 14.55 5.16 -30.57
N GLY A 611 14.41 4.86 -31.86
CA GLY A 611 13.70 3.68 -32.34
C GLY A 611 14.52 2.39 -32.18
N PRO A 612 13.94 1.23 -32.56
CA PRO A 612 14.57 -0.07 -32.37
C PRO A 612 15.94 -0.23 -33.02
N ASP A 613 16.19 0.48 -34.13
CA ASP A 613 17.45 0.44 -34.88
C ASP A 613 18.36 1.64 -34.56
N GLY A 614 18.01 2.44 -33.54
CA GLY A 614 18.75 3.62 -33.10
C GLY A 614 18.47 4.89 -33.91
N GLU A 615 17.52 4.86 -34.84
CA GLU A 615 17.02 6.01 -35.56
C GLU A 615 16.30 6.99 -34.61
N LEU A 616 16.39 8.29 -34.89
CA LEU A 616 15.67 9.30 -34.11
C LEU A 616 14.26 9.46 -34.66
N ILE A 617 13.28 9.05 -33.87
CA ILE A 617 11.86 9.23 -34.16
C ILE A 617 11.42 10.55 -33.52
N ARG A 618 10.83 11.43 -34.33
CA ARG A 618 10.26 12.71 -33.87
C ARG A 618 8.96 12.42 -33.12
N ILE A 619 8.85 12.92 -31.90
CA ILE A 619 7.60 12.86 -31.12
C ILE A 619 6.88 14.18 -31.31
N TRP A 620 5.67 14.17 -31.88
CA TRP A 620 4.93 15.40 -32.21
C TRP A 620 3.90 15.84 -31.15
N CYS A 621 3.62 15.01 -30.15
CA CYS A 621 2.56 15.24 -29.17
C CYS A 621 2.63 16.63 -28.51
N GLY A 622 3.83 17.02 -28.03
CA GLY A 622 4.05 18.32 -27.39
C GLY A 622 3.74 19.51 -28.31
N ASP A 623 3.87 19.33 -29.62
CA ASP A 623 3.68 20.37 -30.62
C ASP A 623 2.24 20.44 -31.14
N ILE A 624 1.59 19.29 -31.39
CA ILE A 624 0.31 19.23 -32.14
C ILE A 624 -0.82 18.40 -31.48
N GLU A 625 -0.61 17.83 -30.29
CA GLU A 625 -1.67 17.15 -29.53
C GLU A 625 -2.38 18.14 -28.58
N HIS A 626 -3.15 19.05 -29.20
CA HIS A 626 -3.67 20.25 -28.53
C HIS A 626 -4.86 20.01 -27.61
N HIS A 627 -5.50 18.83 -27.70
CA HIS A 627 -6.78 18.56 -27.02
C HIS A 627 -6.69 18.68 -25.50
N ILE A 628 -5.50 18.50 -24.90
CA ILE A 628 -5.26 18.67 -23.47
C ILE A 628 -5.76 20.01 -22.91
N SER A 629 -5.74 21.09 -23.71
CA SER A 629 -6.24 22.39 -23.25
C SER A 629 -7.75 22.40 -23.05
N ALA A 630 -8.50 21.68 -23.89
CA ALA A 630 -9.93 21.48 -23.68
C ALA A 630 -10.20 20.46 -22.56
N ASP A 631 -9.35 19.45 -22.39
CA ASP A 631 -9.49 18.43 -21.33
C ASP A 631 -9.35 19.04 -19.94
N VAL A 632 -8.40 19.96 -19.75
CA VAL A 632 -8.23 20.71 -18.50
C VAL A 632 -9.48 21.56 -18.20
N ALA A 633 -10.01 22.26 -19.20
CA ALA A 633 -11.26 23.03 -19.05
C ALA A 633 -12.45 22.11 -18.72
N TYR A 634 -12.51 20.93 -19.33
CA TYR A 634 -13.50 19.91 -19.05
C TYR A 634 -13.43 19.42 -17.61
N ALA A 635 -12.23 19.11 -17.13
CA ALA A 635 -11.99 18.71 -15.75
C ALA A 635 -12.41 19.79 -14.73
N VAL A 636 -12.09 21.07 -15.00
CA VAL A 636 -12.55 22.21 -14.18
C VAL A 636 -14.07 22.28 -14.13
N MET A 637 -14.74 22.20 -15.28
CA MET A 637 -16.20 22.25 -15.36
C MET A 637 -16.85 21.06 -14.65
N GLN A 638 -16.35 19.84 -14.84
CA GLN A 638 -16.86 18.64 -14.17
C GLN A 638 -16.70 18.72 -12.65
N TYR A 639 -15.55 19.19 -12.16
CA TYR A 639 -15.34 19.43 -10.73
C TYR A 639 -16.36 20.41 -10.18
N TRP A 640 -16.48 21.60 -10.78
CA TRP A 640 -17.39 22.63 -10.30
C TRP A 640 -18.86 22.18 -10.34
N GLN A 641 -19.30 21.53 -11.42
CA GLN A 641 -20.66 21.01 -11.55
C GLN A 641 -20.98 19.93 -10.52
N THR A 642 -19.98 19.14 -10.10
CA THR A 642 -20.16 18.07 -9.10
C THR A 642 -20.14 18.60 -7.67
N THR A 643 -19.25 19.54 -7.37
CA THR A 643 -19.00 20.01 -5.99
C THR A 643 -19.78 21.27 -5.62
N GLY A 644 -20.17 22.09 -6.60
CA GLY A 644 -20.74 23.42 -6.36
C GLY A 644 -19.74 24.42 -5.75
N ASP A 645 -18.43 24.20 -5.91
CA ASP A 645 -17.37 25.08 -5.41
C ASP A 645 -17.28 26.37 -6.24
N ASP A 646 -18.25 27.27 -6.03
CA ASP A 646 -18.35 28.56 -6.71
C ASP A 646 -17.15 29.47 -6.43
N ASP A 647 -16.52 29.36 -5.25
CA ASP A 647 -15.33 30.13 -4.91
C ASP A 647 -14.12 29.69 -5.75
N PHE A 648 -13.88 28.38 -5.89
CA PHE A 648 -12.88 27.88 -6.82
C PHE A 648 -13.17 28.32 -8.26
N MET A 649 -14.42 28.19 -8.70
CA MET A 649 -14.77 28.53 -10.08
C MET A 649 -14.58 30.02 -10.36
N ARG A 650 -14.98 30.91 -9.44
CA ARG A 650 -14.79 32.35 -9.58
C ARG A 650 -13.30 32.73 -9.57
N ASP A 651 -12.56 32.23 -8.58
CA ASP A 651 -11.21 32.74 -8.29
C ASP A 651 -10.12 32.09 -9.17
N TYR A 652 -10.38 30.90 -9.74
CA TYR A 652 -9.39 30.12 -10.48
C TYR A 652 -9.93 29.44 -11.73
N GLY A 653 -11.07 28.74 -11.61
CA GLY A 653 -11.59 27.89 -12.68
C GLY A 653 -12.02 28.67 -13.93
N ALA A 654 -12.64 29.83 -13.75
CA ALA A 654 -13.10 30.67 -14.84
C ALA A 654 -11.93 31.18 -15.70
N GLU A 655 -10.83 31.61 -15.08
CA GLU A 655 -9.62 32.05 -15.80
C GLU A 655 -9.11 30.93 -16.71
N ILE A 656 -9.04 29.68 -16.22
CA ILE A 656 -8.60 28.51 -17.01
C ILE A 656 -9.54 28.26 -18.20
N VAL A 657 -10.86 28.20 -17.97
CA VAL A 657 -11.84 27.90 -19.02
C VAL A 657 -11.83 28.99 -20.10
N LEU A 658 -11.78 30.26 -19.69
CA LEU A 658 -11.76 31.40 -20.62
C LEU A 658 -10.44 31.46 -21.41
N ASP A 659 -9.30 31.20 -20.79
CA ASP A 659 -8.00 31.24 -21.47
C ASP A 659 -7.80 30.09 -22.46
N THR A 660 -8.25 28.89 -22.11
CA THR A 660 -8.19 27.75 -23.04
C THR A 660 -9.17 27.95 -24.20
N ALA A 661 -10.33 28.59 -23.98
CA ALA A 661 -11.24 28.99 -25.04
C ALA A 661 -10.63 30.07 -25.96
N ARG A 662 -9.87 31.03 -25.42
CA ARG A 662 -9.08 32.00 -26.22
C ARG A 662 -8.06 31.31 -27.11
N PHE A 663 -7.38 30.28 -26.59
CA PHE A 663 -6.49 29.45 -27.39
C PHE A 663 -7.23 28.82 -28.57
N TRP A 664 -8.34 28.13 -28.34
CA TRP A 664 -9.13 27.54 -29.43
C TRP A 664 -9.64 28.56 -30.45
N GLY A 665 -10.06 29.74 -29.98
CA GLY A 665 -10.47 30.84 -30.85
C GLY A 665 -9.34 31.37 -31.74
N SER A 666 -8.09 31.37 -31.26
CA SER A 666 -6.91 31.74 -32.05
C SER A 666 -6.36 30.60 -32.92
N ARG A 667 -6.63 29.35 -32.53
CA ARG A 667 -6.14 28.13 -33.17
C ARG A 667 -6.99 27.69 -34.36
N ALA A 668 -8.28 27.98 -34.34
CA ALA A 668 -9.22 27.63 -35.39
C ALA A 668 -8.98 28.44 -36.68
N GLU A 669 -9.04 27.77 -37.81
CA GLU A 669 -8.75 28.33 -39.13
C GLU A 669 -10.04 28.47 -39.94
N TRP A 670 -10.27 29.64 -40.55
CA TRP A 670 -11.48 29.87 -41.36
C TRP A 670 -11.29 29.34 -42.78
N ASN A 671 -12.14 28.40 -43.20
CA ASN A 671 -12.21 27.90 -44.56
C ASN A 671 -13.33 28.66 -45.31
N GLU A 672 -12.94 29.65 -46.11
CA GLU A 672 -13.85 30.49 -46.90
C GLU A 672 -14.71 29.68 -47.89
N GLU A 673 -14.14 28.64 -48.52
CA GLU A 673 -14.83 27.84 -49.53
C GLU A 673 -15.95 26.99 -48.93
N GLN A 674 -15.75 26.51 -47.71
CA GLN A 674 -16.69 25.66 -46.98
C GLN A 674 -17.56 26.46 -45.99
N GLY A 675 -17.26 27.74 -45.76
CA GLY A 675 -17.97 28.62 -44.83
C GLY A 675 -17.95 28.11 -43.39
N ARG A 676 -16.83 27.52 -42.94
CA ARG A 676 -16.70 26.91 -41.61
C ARG A 676 -15.30 27.05 -41.03
N TYR A 677 -15.19 26.92 -39.71
CA TYR A 677 -13.90 26.78 -39.04
C TYR A 677 -13.41 25.33 -39.04
N GLU A 678 -12.11 25.15 -39.17
CA GLU A 678 -11.41 23.87 -39.19
C GLU A 678 -10.20 23.93 -38.26
N ILE A 679 -9.72 22.76 -37.83
CA ILE A 679 -8.47 22.62 -37.05
C ILE A 679 -7.63 21.58 -37.77
N HIS A 680 -6.58 22.04 -38.47
CA HIS A 680 -5.69 21.21 -39.28
C HIS A 680 -4.45 20.80 -38.51
N ASP A 681 -3.70 19.81 -39.00
CA ASP A 681 -2.38 19.45 -38.47
C ASP A 681 -2.36 19.21 -36.94
N VAL A 682 -3.14 18.24 -36.48
CA VAL A 682 -3.22 17.85 -35.07
C VAL A 682 -2.97 16.36 -34.87
N ILE A 683 -2.72 15.99 -33.62
CA ILE A 683 -2.90 14.64 -33.08
C ILE A 683 -4.16 14.66 -32.20
N GLY A 684 -4.97 13.61 -32.28
CA GLY A 684 -6.04 13.36 -31.32
C GLY A 684 -5.65 12.19 -30.40
N PRO A 685 -6.55 11.73 -29.52
CA PRO A 685 -6.23 10.69 -28.53
C PRO A 685 -5.68 9.36 -29.10
N ASP A 686 -5.89 9.10 -30.40
CA ASP A 686 -5.20 8.05 -31.14
C ASP A 686 -3.87 8.57 -31.68
N GLU A 687 -2.82 8.47 -30.86
CA GLU A 687 -1.45 8.94 -31.17
C GLU A 687 -0.82 8.25 -32.39
N TYR A 688 -1.41 7.17 -32.93
CA TYR A 688 -0.89 6.51 -34.14
C TYR A 688 -1.11 7.31 -35.43
N HIS A 689 -1.98 8.32 -35.40
CA HIS A 689 -2.30 9.16 -36.55
C HIS A 689 -1.89 10.60 -36.31
N GLU A 690 -0.72 10.96 -36.83
CA GLU A 690 -0.15 12.30 -36.76
C GLU A 690 -0.53 13.16 -37.98
N HIS A 691 -0.45 14.48 -37.83
CA HIS A 691 -0.69 15.46 -38.89
C HIS A 691 -2.07 15.28 -39.57
N VAL A 692 -3.10 14.98 -38.76
CA VAL A 692 -4.47 14.81 -39.27
C VAL A 692 -5.26 16.11 -39.17
N ASP A 693 -6.17 16.31 -40.13
CA ASP A 693 -7.07 17.45 -40.13
C ASP A 693 -8.42 17.07 -39.54
N ASN A 694 -9.01 18.00 -38.78
CA ASN A 694 -10.36 17.90 -38.25
C ASN A 694 -10.61 16.61 -37.45
N ASN A 695 -9.65 16.26 -36.59
CA ASN A 695 -9.86 15.17 -35.63
C ASN A 695 -11.19 15.39 -34.88
N SER A 696 -12.05 14.38 -34.91
CA SER A 696 -13.43 14.53 -34.40
C SER A 696 -13.48 14.83 -32.91
N PHE A 697 -12.58 14.24 -32.12
CA PHE A 697 -12.49 14.50 -30.68
C PHE A 697 -12.01 15.95 -30.45
N THR A 698 -10.89 16.33 -31.06
CA THR A 698 -10.32 17.69 -30.91
C THR A 698 -11.31 18.78 -31.31
N ASN A 699 -11.94 18.67 -32.49
CA ASN A 699 -12.92 19.67 -32.95
C ASN A 699 -14.13 19.75 -32.02
N ARG A 700 -14.61 18.60 -31.51
CA ARG A 700 -15.76 18.58 -30.59
C ARG A 700 -15.42 19.19 -29.25
N MET A 701 -14.24 18.88 -28.70
CA MET A 701 -13.77 19.41 -27.42
C MET A 701 -13.43 20.91 -27.49
N ALA A 702 -12.82 21.36 -28.59
CA ALA A 702 -12.59 22.78 -28.85
C ALA A 702 -13.90 23.58 -28.90
N ARG A 703 -14.89 23.08 -29.64
CA ARG A 703 -16.24 23.67 -29.69
C ARG A 703 -16.90 23.67 -28.31
N TRP A 704 -16.85 22.55 -27.60
CA TRP A 704 -17.41 22.44 -26.26
C TRP A 704 -16.78 23.45 -25.30
N ASN A 705 -15.45 23.65 -25.34
CA ASN A 705 -14.78 24.62 -24.49
C ASN A 705 -15.22 26.05 -24.79
N LEU A 706 -15.36 26.41 -26.08
CA LEU A 706 -15.92 27.72 -26.46
C LEU A 706 -17.36 27.92 -25.96
N GLU A 707 -18.20 26.88 -26.03
CA GLU A 707 -19.57 26.91 -25.49
C GLU A 707 -19.56 27.06 -23.96
N ALA A 708 -18.71 26.29 -23.26
CA ALA A 708 -18.53 26.36 -21.81
C ALA A 708 -18.03 27.73 -21.35
N ALA A 709 -17.08 28.34 -22.06
CA ALA A 709 -16.59 29.68 -21.76
C ALA A 709 -17.70 30.75 -21.79
N LEU A 710 -18.65 30.64 -22.74
CA LEU A 710 -19.80 31.54 -22.79
C LEU A 710 -20.77 31.31 -21.61
N GLU A 711 -20.95 30.07 -21.18
CA GLU A 711 -21.72 29.72 -19.99
C GLU A 711 -21.09 30.30 -18.72
N VAL A 712 -19.77 30.15 -18.56
CA VAL A 712 -18.98 30.68 -17.45
C VAL A 712 -19.04 32.20 -17.41
N LEU A 713 -18.86 32.87 -18.55
CA LEU A 713 -18.98 34.33 -18.64
C LEU A 713 -20.39 34.81 -18.24
N SER A 714 -21.43 34.11 -18.69
CA SER A 714 -22.82 34.40 -18.33
C SER A 714 -23.12 34.13 -16.85
N TRP A 715 -22.43 33.17 -16.25
CA TRP A 715 -22.48 32.91 -14.81
C TRP A 715 -21.78 34.03 -14.02
N LEU A 716 -20.54 34.37 -14.35
CA LEU A 716 -19.78 35.46 -13.72
C LEU A 716 -20.54 36.80 -13.79
N GLN A 717 -21.17 37.12 -14.92
CA GLN A 717 -21.98 38.34 -15.05
C GLN A 717 -23.15 38.41 -14.06
N ARG A 718 -23.69 37.25 -13.65
CA ARG A 718 -24.78 37.17 -12.68
C ARG A 718 -24.30 37.12 -11.24
N THR A 719 -23.17 36.46 -10.98
CA THR A 719 -22.69 36.13 -9.63
C THR A 719 -21.57 37.05 -9.13
N ALA A 720 -20.73 37.58 -10.03
CA ALA A 720 -19.58 38.42 -9.74
C ALA A 720 -19.35 39.50 -10.84
N PRO A 721 -20.29 40.44 -11.02
CA PRO A 721 -20.26 41.40 -12.14
C PRO A 721 -19.08 42.39 -12.13
N GLU A 722 -18.42 42.61 -10.98
CA GLU A 722 -17.23 43.46 -10.91
C GLU A 722 -15.97 42.75 -11.44
N ASP A 723 -15.87 41.42 -11.30
CA ASP A 723 -14.74 40.63 -11.80
C ASP A 723 -14.77 40.56 -13.34
N VAL A 724 -15.96 40.55 -13.93
CA VAL A 724 -16.16 40.65 -15.38
C VAL A 724 -15.57 41.93 -15.94
N LYS A 725 -15.61 43.07 -15.22
CA LYS A 725 -14.99 44.32 -15.69
C LYS A 725 -13.47 44.25 -15.67
N GLN A 726 -12.85 43.58 -14.71
CA GLN A 726 -11.38 43.41 -14.69
C GLN A 726 -10.89 42.45 -15.77
N GLU A 727 -11.57 41.32 -15.99
CA GLU A 727 -11.23 40.40 -17.07
C GLU A 727 -11.53 41.00 -18.44
N THR A 728 -12.62 41.75 -18.60
CA THR A 728 -12.86 42.46 -19.87
C THR A 728 -11.91 43.64 -20.05
N GLU A 729 -11.57 44.45 -19.04
CA GLU A 729 -10.64 45.57 -19.24
C GLU A 729 -9.18 45.14 -19.41
N GLY A 730 -8.75 44.06 -18.75
CA GLY A 730 -7.43 43.43 -18.94
C GLY A 730 -7.30 42.69 -20.28
N ALA A 731 -8.43 42.32 -20.90
CA ALA A 731 -8.46 41.38 -22.00
C ALA A 731 -9.36 41.76 -23.20
N VAL A 732 -9.90 43.00 -23.22
CA VAL A 732 -10.73 43.59 -24.32
C VAL A 732 -10.06 44.81 -24.97
N ARG A 733 -8.73 44.96 -24.82
CA ARG A 733 -7.92 45.64 -25.83
C ARG A 733 -7.32 44.65 -26.83
N GLY A 734 -8.17 43.83 -27.44
CA GLY A 734 -7.80 43.03 -28.61
C GLY A 734 -8.66 41.78 -28.81
N ARG A 735 -9.60 41.85 -29.76
CA ARG A 735 -10.03 40.71 -30.61
C ARG A 735 -10.63 39.50 -29.90
N ILE A 736 -11.88 39.62 -29.43
CA ILE A 736 -12.79 38.47 -29.36
C ILE A 736 -13.80 38.65 -30.52
N LEU A 737 -13.58 37.87 -31.59
CA LEU A 737 -14.38 37.70 -32.82
C LEU A 737 -14.47 38.93 -33.76
N PRO A 738 -14.29 38.77 -35.09
CA PRO A 738 -14.71 39.79 -36.03
C PRO A 738 -16.24 39.89 -35.95
N ALA A 739 -16.74 41.05 -35.55
CA ALA A 739 -18.16 41.36 -35.60
C ALA A 739 -18.66 41.16 -37.04
N VAL A 740 -19.40 40.08 -37.30
CA VAL A 740 -20.31 40.02 -38.44
C VAL A 740 -21.40 41.05 -38.14
N ARG A 741 -21.24 42.26 -38.69
CA ARG A 741 -22.30 43.27 -38.67
C ARG A 741 -23.43 42.77 -39.58
N PRO A 742 -24.67 42.64 -39.09
CA PRO A 742 -25.81 42.46 -39.97
C PRO A 742 -26.08 43.79 -40.65
N GLY A 743 -25.76 43.87 -41.95
CA GLY A 743 -26.15 44.98 -42.81
C GLY A 743 -24.98 45.69 -43.46
N ASP A 744 -24.47 45.11 -44.54
CA ASP A 744 -24.02 45.88 -45.71
C ASP A 744 -24.37 45.04 -46.95
N HIS A 745 -25.63 45.20 -47.41
CA HIS A 745 -25.99 44.84 -48.77
C HIS A 745 -25.23 45.78 -49.72
N PRO A 746 -24.47 45.28 -50.70
CA PRO A 746 -23.99 46.14 -51.77
C PRO A 746 -25.20 46.58 -52.59
N ALA A 747 -25.43 47.90 -52.63
CA ALA A 747 -26.38 48.49 -53.56
C ALA A 747 -26.01 48.06 -54.98
N HIS A 748 -26.95 47.42 -55.67
CA HIS A 748 -26.92 47.26 -57.12
C HIS A 748 -26.72 48.64 -57.78
N GLN A 749 -25.53 48.88 -58.34
CA GLN A 749 -25.36 49.87 -59.39
C GLN A 749 -25.49 49.14 -60.73
N GLU A 750 -26.56 49.47 -61.44
CA GLU A 750 -26.70 49.21 -62.87
C GLU A 750 -25.59 49.97 -63.62
N GLY A 751 -24.80 49.23 -64.39
CA GLY A 751 -23.79 49.77 -65.28
C GLY A 751 -23.45 48.76 -66.36
N GLY A 752 -24.16 48.83 -67.49
CA GLY A 752 -23.91 48.04 -68.70
C GLY A 752 -22.58 48.36 -69.41
N PRO A 753 -22.28 47.66 -70.52
CA PRO A 753 -20.99 47.02 -70.75
C PRO A 753 -20.00 47.85 -71.58
N GLY A 754 -18.69 47.59 -71.40
CA GLY A 754 -17.65 48.20 -72.23
C GLY A 754 -16.29 47.50 -72.14
N SER A 755 -16.09 46.53 -73.02
CA SER A 755 -14.82 46.07 -73.63
C SER A 755 -13.49 46.69 -73.14
N ARG A 756 -12.62 45.87 -72.54
CA ARG A 756 -11.39 45.30 -73.15
C ARG A 756 -10.60 44.52 -72.10
#